data_AF-A0A943K3P2-F1
#
_entry.id   AF-A0A943K3P2-F1
#
_cell.length_a   1.000
_cell.length_b   1.000
_cell.length_c   1.000
_cell.angle_alpha   90.00
_cell.angle_beta   90.00
_cell.angle_gamma   90.00
#
_symmetry.space_group_name_H-M   'P 1'
#
loop_
_entity.id
_entity.type
_entity.pdbx_description
1 polymer ?
#
loop_
_entity_poly.entity_id
_entity_poly.type
_entity_poly.pdbx_seq_one_letter_code
_entity_poly.pdbx_strand_id
1 'polypeptide(L)'
;MKIEKISLTPRSIVLSDAKNNKQPLNGEPRLEAFNPPAYRDFNINFSARLFRTPSNFYAQPFNRNGMPDTMKNYLFEDYEDRKNMPPAQMLKLVFSDINEAKTLEHVKRLYPEEPLFAKLIDVPNKKFKSGVLAEIELMKEESGPLFKDGSDHLGMYLLRKVYQEGKTLKEINTDFEKDISKNYNGLSPIQYETLAAYGIKYPNHSFWTSLTATREEFPYEYKPRKAIVSRVQEERVPENAAESKPAQTRQNSLQSKKKFDNVKDWEIDKLAKAFVKGKGSRKATQKELKNTNIRDEESLNFVAKYFSEINSIVMRRLHVSDEMKGYFENYDNLTASQREKFETYWKNPELNSLQSMVMKETIRLFFNTYGADGDNDDFKELLEYAHNIKSKRLERQQKHDLLQQEYEQALGIFEPETAAQEKAALGLEVIDDADDDGDFAKYQKIFEDLKKEYNVDSYEFDTEQGKVAIVSNLKEALKEHLDFNTRMMPKAFAAHFISFVMNNPEISDSYILTTLLAEKGIKLPADDRLMDIEDADDITLSLYQKYSDKYPIANRAAKQAVTDAFIAMTGNDITPALLRLGVFEFSDLFKSMGKESQNCIFKQSRLINEKYNEYKRPLSDYEIYRVLTVISNLIRKYNPDKSIIKNDSPFKGMNNVIAKMRDTLTESKYHKELFNKEMTKYLAKYGGSARFFLDKNMPDTYKMAKLEEFICTYCYDEGSDSSPLGI
;
A
#
# COMPACT_ATOMS: atom_id res chain seq x y z
N MET A 1 -6.38 46.59 2.17
CA MET A 1 -5.59 46.25 3.37
C MET A 1 -6.42 46.52 4.62
N LYS A 2 -7.05 45.48 5.16
CA LYS A 2 -7.44 45.28 6.57
C LYS A 2 -8.14 43.93 6.65
N ILE A 3 -7.65 43.10 7.56
CA ILE A 3 -8.00 41.70 7.78
C ILE A 3 -9.10 41.61 8.86
N GLU A 4 -9.95 40.59 8.68
CA GLU A 4 -10.82 39.85 9.61
C GLU A 4 -12.03 40.48 10.31
N LYS A 5 -13.16 39.78 10.15
CA LYS A 5 -13.73 38.97 11.24
C LYS A 5 -14.43 37.72 10.70
N ILE A 6 -13.96 36.55 11.13
CA ILE A 6 -14.66 35.27 11.02
C ILE A 6 -15.86 35.31 11.97
N SER A 7 -17.04 34.98 11.46
CA SER A 7 -18.27 34.75 12.25
C SER A 7 -18.65 33.28 12.14
N LEU A 8 -18.72 32.61 13.28
CA LEU A 8 -19.16 31.22 13.46
C LEU A 8 -20.66 31.16 13.81
N THR A 9 -21.29 30.06 13.40
CA THR A 9 -22.61 29.49 13.82
C THR A 9 -23.86 29.86 12.96
N PRO A 10 -24.94 29.02 12.94
CA PRO A 10 -25.21 28.03 11.88
C PRO A 10 -26.71 28.02 11.42
N ARG A 11 -27.10 27.03 10.59
CA ARG A 11 -28.45 26.71 10.01
C ARG A 11 -28.72 27.40 8.66
N SER A 12 -29.33 26.78 7.67
CA SER A 12 -29.93 25.44 7.49
C SER A 12 -30.12 25.21 5.98
N ILE A 13 -30.15 23.93 5.59
CA ILE A 13 -30.48 23.43 4.25
C ILE A 13 -31.89 23.91 3.83
N VAL A 14 -32.07 24.39 2.59
CA VAL A 14 -33.15 23.98 1.65
C VAL A 14 -32.69 24.21 0.20
N LEU A 15 -33.10 23.27 -0.65
CA LEU A 15 -32.84 23.06 -2.07
C LEU A 15 -33.33 24.17 -3.03
N SER A 16 -32.62 24.22 -4.17
CA SER A 16 -32.98 24.64 -5.54
C SER A 16 -33.60 26.01 -5.79
N ASP A 17 -32.90 26.85 -6.56
CA ASP A 17 -33.33 27.11 -7.95
C ASP A 17 -32.21 27.71 -8.82
N ALA A 18 -32.22 27.32 -10.09
CA ALA A 18 -31.21 27.64 -11.09
C ALA A 18 -31.14 29.13 -11.44
N LYS A 19 -29.92 29.64 -11.69
CA LYS A 19 -29.55 30.38 -12.91
C LYS A 19 -28.06 30.75 -12.96
N ASN A 20 -27.39 30.16 -13.94
CA ASN A 20 -26.28 30.69 -14.75
C ASN A 20 -25.14 31.46 -14.06
N ASN A 21 -23.96 30.84 -14.05
CA ASN A 21 -22.85 31.40 -14.82
C ASN A 21 -21.88 30.32 -15.32
N LYS A 22 -21.61 30.38 -16.62
CA LYS A 22 -20.72 29.51 -17.39
C LYS A 22 -19.27 29.85 -17.08
N GLN A 23 -18.45 28.86 -16.71
CA GLN A 23 -17.14 28.58 -17.32
C GLN A 23 -16.64 27.17 -16.91
N PRO A 24 -15.96 26.44 -17.81
CA PRO A 24 -15.82 24.98 -17.74
C PRO A 24 -14.61 24.53 -16.91
N LEU A 25 -14.85 23.65 -15.93
CA LEU A 25 -13.83 22.78 -15.35
C LEU A 25 -13.99 21.40 -16.01
N ASN A 26 -13.25 21.18 -17.11
CA ASN A 26 -13.02 19.84 -17.62
C ASN A 26 -12.02 19.14 -16.69
N GLY A 27 -12.52 18.22 -15.87
CA GLY A 27 -11.73 17.24 -15.14
C GLY A 27 -12.61 16.02 -14.88
N GLU A 28 -12.42 14.98 -15.68
CA GLU A 28 -13.09 13.68 -15.50
C GLU A 28 -12.78 13.12 -14.09
N PRO A 29 -13.73 12.42 -13.46
CA PRO A 29 -13.51 11.76 -12.18
C PRO A 29 -12.52 10.60 -12.35
N ARG A 30 -11.36 10.71 -11.69
CA ARG A 30 -10.43 9.58 -11.55
C ARG A 30 -11.04 8.57 -10.59
N LEU A 31 -11.34 7.36 -11.08
CA LEU A 31 -11.56 6.18 -10.26
C LEU A 31 -10.27 5.89 -9.48
N GLU A 32 -10.25 6.21 -8.19
CA GLU A 32 -9.21 5.75 -7.28
C GLU A 32 -9.37 4.24 -7.11
N ALA A 33 -8.44 3.48 -7.70
CA ALA A 33 -8.35 2.04 -7.46
C ALA A 33 -8.18 1.78 -5.95
N PHE A 34 -9.16 1.06 -5.37
CA PHE A 34 -9.17 0.62 -3.99
C PHE A 34 -7.92 -0.23 -3.69
N ASN A 35 -7.10 0.24 -2.73
CA ASN A 35 -5.91 -0.46 -2.27
C ASN A 35 -6.07 -0.74 -0.75
N PRO A 36 -6.15 -1.99 -0.30
CA PRO A 36 -6.42 -2.31 1.11
C PRO A 36 -5.29 -1.83 2.04
N PRO A 37 -5.60 -1.50 3.31
CA PRO A 37 -4.69 -0.78 4.20
C PRO A 37 -3.62 -1.71 4.79
N ALA A 38 -2.44 -1.75 4.19
CA ALA A 38 -1.26 -2.37 4.78
C ALA A 38 -0.35 -1.30 5.47
N TYR A 39 0.36 -1.73 6.53
CA TYR A 39 1.17 -0.94 7.48
C TYR A 39 2.05 0.14 6.83
N ARG A 40 1.98 1.39 7.30
CA ARG A 40 2.86 2.46 6.81
C ARG A 40 3.91 2.82 7.85
N ASP A 41 5.16 2.48 7.56
CA ASP A 41 6.34 3.14 8.11
C ASP A 41 7.25 3.54 6.95
N PHE A 42 7.66 4.82 6.89
CA PHE A 42 8.53 5.39 5.83
C PHE A 42 8.00 5.36 4.38
N ASN A 43 6.68 5.31 4.18
CA ASN A 43 6.08 5.10 2.85
C ASN A 43 6.52 3.77 2.21
N ILE A 44 6.95 2.81 3.05
CA ILE A 44 7.23 1.42 2.70
C ILE A 44 6.26 0.57 3.52
N ASN A 45 5.72 -0.44 2.87
CA ASN A 45 4.72 -1.31 3.43
C ASN A 45 5.35 -2.68 3.68
N PHE A 46 5.31 -3.19 4.93
CA PHE A 46 5.94 -4.46 5.32
C PHE A 46 5.06 -5.35 6.21
N SER A 47 3.73 -5.23 6.15
CA SER A 47 2.87 -6.23 6.78
C SER A 47 2.12 -7.04 5.73
N ALA A 48 2.42 -8.34 5.70
CA ALA A 48 1.85 -9.41 4.88
C ALA A 48 2.24 -9.38 3.39
N ARG A 49 3.32 -10.11 3.04
CA ARG A 49 3.63 -10.60 1.67
C ARG A 49 3.30 -9.60 0.55
N LEU A 50 3.79 -8.36 0.66
CA LEU A 50 3.51 -7.28 -0.29
C LEU A 50 4.18 -7.48 -1.65
N PHE A 51 5.09 -8.44 -1.73
CA PHE A 51 5.77 -8.82 -2.95
C PHE A 51 5.32 -10.22 -3.38
N ARG A 52 4.01 -10.40 -3.61
CA ARG A 52 3.48 -11.66 -4.20
C ARG A 52 4.20 -12.05 -5.50
N THR A 53 4.81 -11.09 -6.20
CA THR A 53 5.65 -11.28 -7.38
C THR A 53 6.81 -10.28 -7.40
N PRO A 54 7.93 -10.58 -8.11
CA PRO A 54 8.99 -9.60 -8.34
C PRO A 54 8.50 -8.34 -9.06
N SER A 55 7.47 -8.45 -9.90
CA SER A 55 6.90 -7.28 -10.59
C SER A 55 6.32 -6.27 -9.60
N ASN A 56 5.70 -6.74 -8.52
CA ASN A 56 5.20 -5.87 -7.46
C ASN A 56 6.35 -5.20 -6.71
N PHE A 57 7.50 -5.87 -6.58
CA PHE A 57 8.71 -5.30 -5.99
C PHE A 57 9.20 -4.09 -6.77
N TYR A 58 9.29 -4.20 -8.09
CA TYR A 58 9.76 -3.11 -8.96
C TYR A 58 8.72 -2.02 -9.21
N ALA A 59 7.43 -2.33 -9.07
CA ALA A 59 6.36 -1.36 -9.20
C ALA A 59 6.32 -0.34 -8.04
N GLN A 60 6.88 -0.69 -6.87
CA GLN A 60 6.92 0.23 -5.73
C GLN A 60 7.84 1.43 -5.99
N PRO A 61 7.36 2.68 -5.84
CA PRO A 61 8.15 3.88 -6.12
C PRO A 61 9.48 3.96 -5.35
N PHE A 62 9.51 3.53 -4.08
CA PHE A 62 10.73 3.56 -3.26
C PHE A 62 11.77 2.52 -3.71
N ASN A 63 11.34 1.36 -4.22
CA ASN A 63 12.26 0.37 -4.79
C ASN A 63 12.74 0.82 -6.17
N ARG A 64 11.82 1.29 -7.02
CA ARG A 64 12.11 1.82 -8.36
C ARG A 64 13.11 2.97 -8.35
N ASN A 65 13.01 3.84 -7.36
CA ASN A 65 13.87 5.02 -7.23
C ASN A 65 15.13 4.73 -6.39
N GLY A 66 15.09 3.76 -5.49
CA GLY A 66 16.17 3.45 -4.55
C GLY A 66 17.13 2.33 -4.98
N MET A 67 16.81 1.58 -6.03
CA MET A 67 17.71 0.53 -6.55
C MET A 67 19.00 1.13 -7.16
N PRO A 68 20.12 0.39 -7.19
CA PRO A 68 21.36 0.81 -7.86
C PRO A 68 21.14 1.20 -9.32
N ASP A 69 21.87 2.19 -9.82
CA ASP A 69 21.65 2.71 -11.18
C ASP A 69 21.95 1.66 -12.25
N THR A 70 22.97 0.82 -12.05
CA THR A 70 23.26 -0.29 -12.95
C THR A 70 22.09 -1.28 -13.04
N MET A 71 21.47 -1.58 -11.89
CA MET A 71 20.31 -2.46 -11.79
C MET A 71 19.07 -1.82 -12.42
N LYS A 72 18.91 -0.52 -12.22
CA LYS A 72 17.84 0.29 -12.80
C LYS A 72 17.91 0.30 -14.33
N ASN A 73 19.08 0.58 -14.88
CA ASN A 73 19.31 0.63 -16.32
C ASN A 73 19.04 -0.74 -16.94
N TYR A 74 19.53 -1.81 -16.33
CA TYR A 74 19.23 -3.17 -16.77
C TYR A 74 17.72 -3.47 -16.69
N LEU A 75 17.05 -3.15 -15.59
CA LEU A 75 15.61 -3.38 -15.47
C LEU A 75 14.81 -2.64 -16.56
N PHE A 76 15.11 -1.37 -16.85
CA PHE A 76 14.33 -0.56 -17.79
C PHE A 76 14.60 -0.81 -19.27
N GLU A 77 15.73 -1.45 -19.61
CA GLU A 77 16.06 -1.81 -21.00
C GLU A 77 15.06 -2.82 -21.60
N ASP A 78 14.55 -3.74 -20.79
CA ASP A 78 13.45 -4.67 -21.14
C ASP A 78 12.55 -4.89 -19.92
N TYR A 79 11.90 -3.81 -19.48
CA TYR A 79 11.08 -3.81 -18.26
C TYR A 79 10.00 -4.89 -18.26
N GLU A 80 9.38 -5.15 -19.41
CA GLU A 80 8.30 -6.13 -19.52
C GLU A 80 8.77 -7.57 -19.31
N ASP A 81 10.03 -7.88 -19.64
CA ASP A 81 10.66 -9.14 -19.28
C ASP A 81 11.17 -9.13 -17.84
N ARG A 82 12.02 -8.14 -17.55
CA ARG A 82 12.91 -8.15 -16.39
C ARG A 82 12.16 -7.84 -15.09
N LYS A 83 10.96 -7.26 -15.13
CA LYS A 83 10.12 -7.05 -13.94
C LYS A 83 9.73 -8.35 -13.23
N ASN A 84 9.76 -9.50 -13.90
CA ASN A 84 9.45 -10.78 -13.27
C ASN A 84 10.67 -11.49 -12.67
N MET A 85 11.86 -10.91 -12.81
CA MET A 85 13.09 -11.49 -12.26
C MET A 85 13.18 -11.22 -10.75
N PRO A 86 13.46 -12.21 -9.90
CA PRO A 86 13.68 -12.00 -8.47
C PRO A 86 14.74 -10.90 -8.19
N PRO A 87 14.49 -9.99 -7.22
CA PRO A 87 15.40 -8.89 -6.92
C PRO A 87 16.81 -9.31 -6.52
N ALA A 88 16.95 -10.40 -5.76
CA ALA A 88 18.25 -10.95 -5.40
C ALA A 88 19.01 -11.50 -6.61
N GLN A 89 18.30 -12.19 -7.51
CA GLN A 89 18.90 -12.70 -8.75
C GLN A 89 19.35 -11.55 -9.65
N MET A 90 18.52 -10.50 -9.78
CA MET A 90 18.85 -9.33 -10.59
C MET A 90 20.05 -8.57 -10.05
N LEU A 91 20.14 -8.38 -8.73
CA LEU A 91 21.33 -7.78 -8.11
C LEU A 91 22.59 -8.58 -8.46
N LYS A 92 22.55 -9.91 -8.26
CA LYS A 92 23.67 -10.81 -8.54
C LYS A 92 24.07 -10.78 -10.03
N LEU A 93 23.09 -10.80 -10.92
CA LEU A 93 23.29 -10.84 -12.38
C LEU A 93 23.89 -9.54 -12.89
N VAL A 94 23.36 -8.39 -12.47
CA VAL A 94 23.82 -7.09 -12.96
C VAL A 94 25.26 -6.78 -12.54
N PHE A 95 25.63 -7.27 -11.35
CA PHE A 95 26.96 -7.08 -10.77
C PHE A 95 27.91 -8.26 -11.00
N SER A 96 27.58 -9.22 -11.88
CA SER A 96 28.35 -10.47 -12.07
C SER A 96 29.82 -10.25 -12.36
N ASP A 97 30.17 -9.18 -13.09
CA ASP A 97 31.55 -8.87 -13.46
C ASP A 97 32.46 -8.57 -12.24
N ILE A 98 31.89 -8.35 -11.03
CA ILE A 98 32.66 -8.24 -9.77
C ILE A 98 33.43 -9.53 -9.47
N ASN A 99 32.93 -10.69 -9.91
CA ASN A 99 33.61 -11.97 -9.70
C ASN A 99 34.88 -12.09 -10.56
N GLU A 100 34.95 -11.37 -11.67
CA GLU A 100 36.09 -11.35 -12.59
C GLU A 100 37.14 -10.30 -12.19
N ALA A 101 36.74 -9.31 -11.38
CA ALA A 101 37.64 -8.31 -10.84
C ALA A 101 38.52 -8.86 -9.70
N LYS A 102 39.80 -8.49 -9.74
CA LYS A 102 40.79 -8.82 -8.70
C LYS A 102 40.92 -7.73 -7.64
N THR A 103 40.59 -6.49 -7.98
CA THR A 103 40.75 -5.32 -7.11
C THR A 103 39.49 -4.44 -7.15
N LEU A 104 39.28 -3.64 -6.10
CA LEU A 104 38.18 -2.68 -6.00
C LEU A 104 38.31 -1.55 -7.03
N GLU A 105 39.53 -1.15 -7.38
CA GLU A 105 39.76 -0.22 -8.49
C GLU A 105 39.35 -0.81 -9.84
N HIS A 106 39.56 -2.10 -10.06
CA HIS A 106 39.12 -2.78 -11.28
C HIS A 106 37.59 -2.80 -11.36
N VAL A 107 36.89 -3.06 -10.24
CA VAL A 107 35.42 -2.95 -10.19
C VAL A 107 34.94 -1.56 -10.58
N LYS A 108 35.61 -0.50 -10.12
CA LYS A 108 35.26 0.88 -10.47
C LYS A 108 35.36 1.15 -11.98
N ARG A 109 36.31 0.51 -12.67
CA ARG A 109 36.44 0.61 -14.13
C ARG A 109 35.36 -0.17 -14.87
N LEU A 110 34.99 -1.35 -14.36
CA LEU A 110 33.91 -2.17 -14.94
C LEU A 110 32.53 -1.50 -14.80
N TYR A 111 32.34 -0.65 -13.78
CA TYR A 111 31.07 0.04 -13.51
C TYR A 111 31.28 1.55 -13.36
N PRO A 112 31.68 2.26 -14.43
CA PRO A 112 32.04 3.68 -14.36
C PRO A 112 30.83 4.57 -14.04
N GLU A 113 29.64 4.14 -14.45
CA GLU A 113 28.38 4.85 -14.27
C GLU A 113 27.66 4.50 -12.95
N GLU A 114 28.24 3.67 -12.07
CA GLU A 114 27.62 3.29 -10.79
C GLU A 114 28.09 4.19 -9.63
N PRO A 115 27.25 5.11 -9.11
CA PRO A 115 27.66 6.05 -8.07
C PRO A 115 28.08 5.36 -6.76
N LEU A 116 27.55 4.17 -6.48
CA LEU A 116 27.90 3.39 -5.29
C LEU A 116 29.36 2.92 -5.32
N PHE A 117 29.97 2.81 -6.51
CA PHE A 117 31.34 2.34 -6.68
C PHE A 117 32.38 3.45 -6.92
N ALA A 118 31.93 4.70 -7.08
CA ALA A 118 32.80 5.83 -7.37
C ALA A 118 33.90 6.07 -6.31
N LYS A 119 33.65 5.66 -5.06
CA LYS A 119 34.57 5.86 -3.91
C LYS A 119 35.30 4.59 -3.46
N LEU A 120 35.20 3.50 -4.22
CA LEU A 120 35.92 2.27 -3.89
C LEU A 120 37.43 2.49 -3.90
N ILE A 121 38.10 1.97 -2.88
CA ILE A 121 39.57 2.03 -2.73
C ILE A 121 40.09 0.68 -2.21
N ASP A 122 41.20 0.20 -2.78
CA ASP A 122 41.79 -1.08 -2.41
C ASP A 122 42.51 -1.04 -1.05
N VAL A 123 43.12 0.09 -0.72
CA VAL A 123 43.87 0.28 0.52
C VAL A 123 43.24 1.42 1.31
N PRO A 124 42.56 1.12 2.43
CA PRO A 124 42.03 2.15 3.32
C PRO A 124 43.12 3.05 3.88
N ASN A 125 42.78 4.30 4.15
CA ASN A 125 43.75 5.28 4.65
C ASN A 125 44.28 4.87 6.04
N LYS A 126 45.62 4.81 6.23
CA LYS A 126 46.34 4.19 7.38
C LYS A 126 46.12 4.82 8.78
N LYS A 127 45.00 5.49 9.04
CA LYS A 127 44.73 6.20 10.30
C LYS A 127 43.86 5.43 11.29
N PHE A 128 43.63 4.13 11.09
CA PHE A 128 42.83 3.32 12.00
C PHE A 128 43.67 2.88 13.21
N LYS A 129 43.39 3.47 14.38
CA LYS A 129 44.09 3.14 15.64
C LYS A 129 43.48 1.95 16.39
N SER A 130 42.36 1.41 15.92
CA SER A 130 41.57 0.36 16.58
C SER A 130 40.59 -0.32 15.60
N GLY A 131 40.18 -1.56 15.89
CA GLY A 131 39.19 -2.33 15.13
C GLY A 131 39.81 -3.36 14.16
N VAL A 132 38.96 -4.09 13.45
CA VAL A 132 39.33 -5.27 12.62
C VAL A 132 40.48 -4.99 11.65
N LEU A 133 40.50 -3.81 11.02
CA LEU A 133 41.54 -3.45 10.05
C LEU A 133 42.92 -3.31 10.72
N ALA A 134 42.97 -2.74 11.92
CA ALA A 134 44.20 -2.58 12.68
C ALA A 134 44.68 -3.94 13.23
N GLU A 135 43.75 -4.77 13.70
CA GLU A 135 44.05 -6.13 14.18
C GLU A 135 44.58 -7.03 13.05
N ILE A 136 43.98 -6.97 11.86
CA ILE A 136 44.48 -7.69 10.68
C ILE A 136 45.88 -7.21 10.30
N GLU A 137 46.13 -5.89 10.28
CA GLU A 137 47.45 -5.34 9.94
C GLU A 137 48.52 -5.79 10.95
N LEU A 138 48.20 -5.83 12.24
CA LEU A 138 49.10 -6.33 13.30
C LEU A 138 49.39 -7.83 13.16
N MET A 139 48.38 -8.63 12.85
CA MET A 139 48.54 -10.10 12.75
C MET A 139 49.15 -10.54 11.41
N LYS A 140 49.08 -9.71 10.37
CA LYS A 140 49.54 -10.03 9.01
C LYS A 140 51.04 -10.29 8.91
N GLU A 141 51.85 -9.69 9.78
CA GLU A 141 53.31 -9.90 9.77
C GLU A 141 53.72 -11.31 10.23
N GLU A 142 52.88 -11.96 11.05
CA GLU A 142 53.16 -13.28 11.65
C GLU A 142 52.25 -14.41 11.14
N SER A 143 51.22 -14.08 10.35
CA SER A 143 50.16 -15.01 9.95
C SER A 143 50.13 -15.28 8.44
N GLY A 144 49.61 -16.45 8.07
CA GLY A 144 49.29 -16.82 6.69
C GLY A 144 48.12 -16.00 6.08
N PRO A 145 47.47 -16.49 5.00
CA PRO A 145 46.38 -15.75 4.36
C PRO A 145 45.19 -15.50 5.30
N LEU A 146 44.50 -14.37 5.11
CA LEU A 146 43.37 -13.94 5.94
C LEU A 146 42.21 -14.92 5.89
N PHE A 147 41.85 -15.38 4.69
CA PHE A 147 40.74 -16.30 4.47
C PHE A 147 41.21 -17.73 4.23
N LYS A 148 40.32 -18.69 4.51
CA LYS A 148 40.57 -20.14 4.28
C LYS A 148 40.81 -20.50 2.82
N ASP A 149 40.36 -19.67 1.88
CA ASP A 149 40.54 -19.85 0.44
C ASP A 149 41.92 -19.37 -0.06
N GLY A 150 42.76 -18.83 0.83
CA GLY A 150 44.09 -18.33 0.50
C GLY A 150 44.12 -16.86 0.06
N SER A 151 42.98 -16.15 0.08
CA SER A 151 42.91 -14.74 -0.27
C SER A 151 43.13 -13.81 0.94
N ASP A 152 43.65 -12.61 0.64
CA ASP A 152 43.87 -11.53 1.63
C ASP A 152 42.98 -10.30 1.38
N HIS A 153 42.11 -10.35 0.37
CA HIS A 153 41.39 -9.18 -0.13
C HIS A 153 40.07 -8.97 0.63
N LEU A 154 40.16 -8.49 1.88
CA LEU A 154 38.98 -8.19 2.71
C LEU A 154 37.99 -7.24 2.01
N GLY A 155 38.47 -6.20 1.32
CA GLY A 155 37.61 -5.28 0.57
C GLY A 155 36.77 -5.97 -0.52
N MET A 156 37.39 -6.86 -1.30
CA MET A 156 36.69 -7.64 -2.33
C MET A 156 35.71 -8.65 -1.72
N TYR A 157 36.10 -9.29 -0.60
CA TYR A 157 35.22 -10.19 0.15
C TYR A 157 33.95 -9.45 0.58
N LEU A 158 34.10 -8.29 1.23
CA LEU A 158 32.97 -7.47 1.69
C LEU A 158 32.09 -7.01 0.53
N LEU A 159 32.68 -6.57 -0.58
CA LEU A 159 31.94 -6.12 -1.75
C LEU A 159 31.11 -7.26 -2.36
N ARG A 160 31.68 -8.46 -2.49
CA ARG A 160 30.97 -9.65 -2.98
C ARG A 160 29.82 -10.02 -2.04
N LYS A 161 30.03 -10.04 -0.73
CA LYS A 161 28.95 -10.34 0.23
C LYS A 161 27.77 -9.37 0.13
N VAL A 162 28.03 -8.08 -0.12
CA VAL A 162 26.96 -7.09 -0.29
C VAL A 162 26.28 -7.20 -1.66
N TYR A 163 27.03 -7.13 -2.76
CA TYR A 163 26.46 -6.96 -4.12
C TYR A 163 26.24 -8.25 -4.90
N GLN A 164 26.89 -9.36 -4.54
CA GLN A 164 26.65 -10.68 -5.14
C GLN A 164 25.69 -11.53 -4.31
N GLU A 165 25.82 -11.47 -2.98
CA GLU A 165 25.03 -12.31 -2.07
C GLU A 165 23.87 -11.57 -1.37
N GLY A 166 23.81 -10.23 -1.43
CA GLY A 166 22.73 -9.47 -0.82
C GLY A 166 22.71 -9.51 0.72
N LYS A 167 23.87 -9.69 1.36
CA LYS A 167 23.98 -9.92 2.81
C LYS A 167 24.06 -8.66 3.65
N THR A 168 23.39 -8.69 4.79
CA THR A 168 23.45 -7.65 5.83
C THR A 168 24.74 -7.77 6.66
N LEU A 169 25.12 -6.70 7.36
CA LEU A 169 26.34 -6.69 8.19
C LEU A 169 26.38 -7.83 9.23
N LYS A 170 25.22 -8.19 9.81
CA LYS A 170 25.12 -9.30 10.77
C LYS A 170 25.48 -10.64 10.13
N GLU A 171 24.99 -10.88 8.92
CA GLU A 171 25.26 -12.10 8.17
C GLU A 171 26.69 -12.15 7.67
N ILE A 172 27.23 -11.01 7.24
CA ILE A 172 28.65 -10.88 6.89
C ILE A 172 29.53 -11.23 8.09
N ASN A 173 29.20 -10.80 9.30
CA ASN A 173 29.97 -11.16 10.49
C ASN A 173 29.89 -12.67 10.80
N THR A 174 28.72 -13.28 10.66
CA THR A 174 28.58 -14.74 10.84
C THR A 174 29.36 -15.54 9.80
N ASP A 175 29.40 -15.07 8.55
CA ASP A 175 30.22 -15.68 7.49
C ASP A 175 31.71 -15.42 7.73
N PHE A 176 32.08 -14.21 8.15
CA PHE A 176 33.46 -13.81 8.38
C PHE A 176 34.12 -14.69 9.45
N GLU A 177 33.43 -14.94 10.57
CA GLU A 177 33.90 -15.88 11.61
C GLU A 177 34.13 -17.31 11.07
N LYS A 178 33.37 -17.73 10.06
CA LYS A 178 33.49 -19.06 9.44
C LYS A 178 34.54 -19.10 8.34
N ASP A 179 34.72 -18.02 7.60
CA ASP A 179 35.56 -17.97 6.40
C ASP A 179 37.02 -17.59 6.73
N ILE A 180 37.25 -17.00 7.90
CA ILE A 180 38.59 -16.58 8.34
C ILE A 180 39.51 -17.77 8.64
N SER A 181 40.79 -17.62 8.32
CA SER A 181 41.78 -18.66 8.59
C SER A 181 42.03 -18.82 10.09
N LYS A 182 42.43 -20.02 10.51
CA LYS A 182 42.70 -20.34 11.93
C LYS A 182 43.81 -19.47 12.57
N ASN A 183 44.58 -18.77 11.74
CA ASN A 183 45.69 -17.92 12.19
C ASN A 183 45.20 -16.56 12.70
N TYR A 184 44.01 -16.12 12.31
CA TYR A 184 43.42 -14.83 12.73
C TYR A 184 42.26 -15.06 13.72
N ASN A 185 42.53 -15.77 14.82
CA ASN A 185 41.53 -15.98 15.87
C ASN A 185 41.37 -14.72 16.73
N GLY A 186 40.13 -14.39 17.10
CA GLY A 186 39.83 -13.30 18.03
C GLY A 186 39.77 -11.92 17.39
N LEU A 187 39.63 -11.83 16.06
CA LEU A 187 39.33 -10.55 15.42
C LEU A 187 37.98 -9.99 15.89
N SER A 188 37.94 -8.68 16.03
CA SER A 188 36.71 -7.92 16.23
C SER A 188 35.74 -8.14 15.05
N PRO A 189 34.42 -7.98 15.28
CA PRO A 189 33.44 -8.05 14.20
C PRO A 189 33.59 -6.86 13.24
N ILE A 190 33.29 -7.09 11.96
CA ILE A 190 33.23 -6.05 10.93
C ILE A 190 32.12 -5.06 11.30
N GLN A 191 32.47 -3.77 11.27
CA GLN A 191 31.56 -2.66 11.53
C GLN A 191 31.29 -1.85 10.25
N TYR A 192 30.33 -0.93 10.29
CA TYR A 192 30.03 -0.06 9.14
C TYR A 192 31.22 0.85 8.77
N GLU A 193 32.05 1.20 9.76
CA GLU A 193 33.30 1.93 9.62
C GLU A 193 34.28 1.17 8.73
N THR A 194 34.35 -0.16 8.85
CA THR A 194 35.19 -1.03 8.01
C THR A 194 34.72 -1.01 6.55
N LEU A 195 33.41 -1.05 6.29
CA LEU A 195 32.86 -0.93 4.93
C LEU A 195 33.14 0.46 4.34
N ALA A 196 32.90 1.51 5.13
CA ALA A 196 33.15 2.89 4.74
C ALA A 196 34.63 3.16 4.45
N ALA A 197 35.54 2.48 5.16
CA ALA A 197 36.98 2.56 4.95
C ALA A 197 37.41 2.08 3.55
N TYR A 198 36.72 1.10 2.98
CA TYR A 198 36.90 0.66 1.58
C TYR A 198 36.03 1.43 0.58
N GLY A 199 35.25 2.41 1.04
CA GLY A 199 34.29 3.15 0.23
C GLY A 199 33.05 2.34 -0.15
N ILE A 200 32.84 1.16 0.46
CA ILE A 200 31.71 0.28 0.19
C ILE A 200 30.48 0.84 0.90
N LYS A 201 29.41 1.06 0.13
CA LYS A 201 28.12 1.50 0.65
C LYS A 201 27.05 0.47 0.35
N TYR A 202 26.04 0.40 1.20
CA TYR A 202 24.81 -0.27 0.84
C TYR A 202 24.01 0.59 -0.16
N PRO A 203 23.17 -0.04 -1.01
CA PRO A 203 22.13 0.65 -1.76
C PRO A 203 21.20 1.47 -0.86
N ASN A 204 20.30 2.25 -1.47
CA ASN A 204 19.34 3.06 -0.70
C ASN A 204 18.63 2.21 0.37
N HIS A 205 18.55 2.75 1.59
CA HIS A 205 18.03 2.02 2.75
C HIS A 205 16.65 1.39 2.49
N SER A 206 15.74 2.11 1.85
CA SER A 206 14.38 1.64 1.54
C SER A 206 14.37 0.43 0.61
N PHE A 207 15.20 0.48 -0.44
CA PHE A 207 15.37 -0.63 -1.37
C PHE A 207 16.07 -1.81 -0.69
N TRP A 208 17.11 -1.54 0.09
CA TRP A 208 17.92 -2.57 0.74
C TRP A 208 17.11 -3.37 1.77
N THR A 209 16.34 -2.70 2.61
CA THR A 209 15.43 -3.36 3.55
C THR A 209 14.41 -4.23 2.82
N SER A 210 13.84 -3.74 1.71
CA SER A 210 12.90 -4.52 0.89
C SER A 210 13.55 -5.76 0.29
N LEU A 211 14.74 -5.60 -0.31
CA LEU A 211 15.50 -6.70 -0.87
C LEU A 211 15.75 -7.79 0.17
N THR A 212 16.28 -7.41 1.35
CA THR A 212 16.60 -8.38 2.40
C THR A 212 15.38 -9.11 2.97
N ALA A 213 14.23 -8.44 3.05
CA ALA A 213 12.98 -9.05 3.50
C ALA A 213 12.42 -10.07 2.49
N THR A 214 12.62 -9.82 1.18
CA THR A 214 12.02 -10.62 0.09
C THR A 214 12.94 -11.65 -0.55
N ARG A 215 14.24 -11.62 -0.27
CA ARG A 215 15.22 -12.44 -1.00
C ARG A 215 14.93 -13.96 -0.90
N GLU A 216 14.28 -14.39 0.18
CA GLU A 216 13.92 -15.79 0.44
C GLU A 216 12.50 -16.13 -0.05
N GLU A 217 11.71 -15.14 -0.47
CA GLU A 217 10.32 -15.33 -0.92
C GLU A 217 10.20 -15.84 -2.37
N PHE A 218 11.29 -15.78 -3.16
CA PHE A 218 11.31 -16.16 -4.57
C PHE A 218 12.25 -17.36 -4.84
N PRO A 219 11.78 -18.60 -4.65
CA PRO A 219 12.63 -19.80 -4.73
C PRO A 219 12.96 -20.28 -6.16
N TYR A 220 12.69 -19.47 -7.19
CA TYR A 220 12.90 -19.83 -8.59
C TYR A 220 13.93 -18.92 -9.26
N GLU A 221 14.55 -19.42 -10.34
CA GLU A 221 15.48 -18.66 -11.16
C GLU A 221 14.81 -18.21 -12.46
N TYR A 222 14.80 -16.91 -12.72
CA TYR A 222 14.23 -16.30 -13.92
C TYR A 222 15.27 -16.20 -15.04
N LYS A 223 14.96 -16.68 -16.24
CA LYS A 223 15.85 -16.54 -17.41
C LYS A 223 15.40 -15.38 -18.28
N PRO A 224 16.18 -14.29 -18.37
CA PRO A 224 15.82 -13.16 -19.22
C PRO A 224 15.93 -13.54 -20.70
N ARG A 225 15.07 -12.97 -21.54
CA ARG A 225 15.08 -13.17 -23.00
C ARG A 225 16.38 -12.71 -23.64
N LYS A 226 16.97 -11.62 -23.11
CA LYS A 226 18.27 -11.09 -23.51
C LYS A 226 19.28 -11.36 -22.41
N ALA A 227 20.36 -12.07 -22.76
CA ALA A 227 21.49 -12.24 -21.86
C ALA A 227 22.10 -10.88 -21.51
N ILE A 228 22.66 -10.77 -20.30
CA ILE A 228 23.46 -9.59 -19.95
C ILE A 228 24.78 -9.63 -20.74
N VAL A 229 25.16 -8.50 -21.32
CA VAL A 229 26.46 -8.33 -21.98
C VAL A 229 27.50 -8.12 -20.88
N SER A 230 28.51 -8.99 -20.83
CA SER A 230 29.61 -8.82 -19.87
C SER A 230 30.49 -7.64 -20.27
N ARG A 231 30.83 -6.80 -19.31
CA ARG A 231 31.67 -5.60 -19.52
C ARG A 231 33.15 -5.95 -19.64
N VAL A 232 33.52 -7.19 -19.30
CA VAL A 232 34.91 -7.67 -19.34
C VAL A 232 35.41 -7.87 -20.77
N GLN A 233 34.52 -7.98 -21.76
CA GLN A 233 34.91 -8.06 -23.18
C GLN A 233 35.43 -6.73 -23.74
N GLU A 234 35.05 -5.57 -23.18
CA GLU A 234 35.51 -4.25 -23.64
C GLU A 234 36.93 -3.91 -23.15
N GLU A 235 37.45 -4.57 -22.10
CA GLU A 235 38.78 -4.31 -21.54
C GLU A 235 39.93 -5.13 -22.16
N ARG A 236 39.65 -6.09 -23.05
CA ARG A 236 40.71 -6.76 -23.83
C ARG A 236 41.09 -5.96 -25.06
N VAL A 237 41.55 -4.73 -24.85
CA VAL A 237 42.37 -4.00 -25.82
C VAL A 237 43.82 -4.10 -25.35
N PRO A 238 44.70 -4.86 -26.02
CA PRO A 238 46.13 -4.72 -25.77
C PRO A 238 46.58 -3.38 -26.35
N GLU A 239 47.03 -2.49 -25.47
CA GLU A 239 47.88 -1.35 -25.83
C GLU A 239 49.14 -1.88 -26.51
N ASN A 240 49.27 -1.65 -27.83
CA ASN A 240 50.46 -1.16 -28.52
C ASN A 240 50.28 -1.33 -30.04
N ALA A 241 49.96 -0.22 -30.73
CA ALA A 241 50.73 0.34 -31.84
C ALA A 241 49.87 1.15 -32.81
N ALA A 242 50.18 2.45 -32.83
CA ALA A 242 50.12 3.39 -33.94
C ALA A 242 48.76 3.76 -34.56
N GLU A 243 48.42 5.04 -34.37
CA GLU A 243 47.58 5.82 -35.26
C GLU A 243 47.94 5.58 -36.73
N SER A 244 46.97 5.14 -37.53
CA SER A 244 46.83 5.59 -38.91
C SER A 244 45.38 5.50 -39.37
N LYS A 245 44.99 6.53 -40.12
CA LYS A 245 43.67 6.89 -40.65
C LYS A 245 42.98 5.77 -41.45
N PRO A 246 41.64 5.88 -41.62
CA PRO A 246 40.80 4.77 -42.02
C PRO A 246 40.99 4.46 -43.51
N ALA A 247 41.33 3.22 -43.82
CA ALA A 247 41.22 2.67 -45.16
C ALA A 247 40.64 1.26 -45.11
N GLN A 248 39.48 1.15 -45.75
CA GLN A 248 38.75 -0.05 -46.12
C GLN A 248 39.66 -1.22 -46.54
N THR A 249 39.34 -2.44 -46.08
CA THR A 249 39.25 -3.61 -46.98
C THR A 249 38.43 -4.74 -46.32
N ARG A 250 37.11 -4.75 -46.55
CA ARG A 250 36.35 -5.82 -47.24
C ARG A 250 36.93 -7.24 -47.08
N GLN A 251 36.25 -8.05 -46.27
CA GLN A 251 35.84 -9.39 -46.71
C GLN A 251 34.32 -9.42 -46.79
N ASN A 252 33.85 -9.66 -48.01
CA ASN A 252 32.44 -9.77 -48.38
C ASN A 252 31.80 -10.96 -47.64
N SER A 253 30.95 -10.69 -46.66
CA SER A 253 29.55 -11.05 -46.86
C SER A 253 28.92 -9.82 -47.50
N LEU A 254 28.22 -10.00 -48.62
CA LEU A 254 27.44 -8.91 -49.19
C LEU A 254 26.56 -8.36 -48.06
N GLN A 255 26.74 -7.09 -47.65
CA GLN A 255 25.60 -6.35 -47.14
C GLN A 255 24.62 -6.33 -48.32
N SER A 256 23.70 -7.29 -48.29
CA SER A 256 22.58 -7.30 -49.19
C SER A 256 21.95 -5.92 -49.09
N LYS A 257 21.84 -5.20 -50.22
CA LYS A 257 21.15 -3.91 -50.24
C LYS A 257 19.82 -4.13 -49.54
N LYS A 258 19.57 -3.52 -48.39
CA LYS A 258 18.27 -3.71 -47.77
C LYS A 258 17.28 -3.04 -48.68
N LYS A 259 16.19 -3.73 -48.98
CA LYS A 259 15.25 -3.36 -50.03
C LYS A 259 14.70 -1.94 -49.84
N PHE A 260 14.58 -1.50 -48.59
CA PHE A 260 14.01 -0.22 -48.20
C PHE A 260 15.02 0.80 -47.66
N ASP A 261 16.34 0.59 -47.87
CA ASP A 261 17.39 1.53 -47.39
C ASP A 261 17.28 2.94 -48.01
N ASN A 262 16.61 3.08 -49.15
CA ASN A 262 16.43 4.35 -49.86
C ASN A 262 15.17 5.13 -49.44
N VAL A 263 14.31 4.55 -48.57
CA VAL A 263 13.06 5.19 -48.16
C VAL A 263 13.37 6.37 -47.24
N LYS A 264 12.91 7.56 -47.62
CA LYS A 264 13.22 8.79 -46.88
C LYS A 264 12.30 8.95 -45.68
N ASP A 265 12.80 9.61 -44.64
CA ASP A 265 12.04 9.86 -43.39
C ASP A 265 10.68 10.54 -43.60
N TRP A 266 10.56 11.43 -44.59
CA TRP A 266 9.30 12.09 -44.92
C TRP A 266 8.28 11.14 -45.59
N GLU A 267 8.74 10.08 -46.26
CA GLU A 267 7.87 9.04 -46.82
C GLU A 267 7.28 8.19 -45.69
N ILE A 268 8.11 7.84 -44.71
CA ILE A 268 7.68 7.13 -43.49
C ILE A 268 6.68 7.97 -42.69
N ASP A 269 6.87 9.29 -42.60
CA ASP A 269 5.92 10.21 -41.96
C ASP A 269 4.56 10.24 -42.68
N LYS A 270 4.55 10.20 -44.02
CA LYS A 270 3.31 10.14 -44.80
C LYS A 270 2.61 8.80 -44.63
N LEU A 271 3.36 7.70 -44.62
CA LEU A 271 2.85 6.36 -44.33
C LEU A 271 2.17 6.36 -42.96
N ALA A 272 2.89 6.74 -41.89
CA ALA A 272 2.35 6.78 -40.53
C ALA A 272 1.08 7.63 -40.41
N LYS A 273 1.03 8.80 -41.07
CA LYS A 273 -0.17 9.65 -41.10
C LYS A 273 -1.35 9.01 -41.83
N ALA A 274 -1.10 8.30 -42.94
CA ALA A 274 -2.14 7.55 -43.64
C ALA A 274 -2.70 6.40 -42.78
N PHE A 275 -1.84 5.75 -42.00
CA PHE A 275 -2.24 4.70 -41.05
C PHE A 275 -3.14 5.23 -39.93
N VAL A 276 -2.75 6.35 -39.32
CA VAL A 276 -3.56 6.99 -38.28
C VAL A 276 -4.93 7.43 -38.83
N LYS A 277 -4.98 7.96 -40.06
CA LYS A 277 -6.22 8.36 -40.73
C LYS A 277 -7.11 7.17 -41.13
N GLY A 278 -6.52 6.00 -41.36
CA GLY A 278 -7.25 4.78 -41.67
C GLY A 278 -8.03 4.18 -40.49
N LYS A 279 -7.80 4.68 -39.26
CA LYS A 279 -8.56 4.36 -38.03
C LYS A 279 -8.78 2.86 -37.78
N GLY A 280 -7.82 2.03 -38.18
CA GLY A 280 -7.88 0.58 -37.98
C GLY A 280 -8.66 -0.24 -39.00
N SER A 281 -9.36 0.38 -39.95
CA SER A 281 -9.88 -0.35 -41.10
C SER A 281 -8.77 -0.59 -42.12
N ARG A 282 -8.56 -1.85 -42.50
CA ARG A 282 -7.60 -2.21 -43.56
C ARG A 282 -7.97 -1.54 -44.90
N LYS A 283 -9.28 -1.47 -45.19
CA LYS A 283 -9.81 -0.86 -46.43
C LYS A 283 -9.65 0.66 -46.43
N ALA A 284 -9.98 1.34 -45.33
CA ALA A 284 -9.82 2.79 -45.24
C ALA A 284 -8.34 3.20 -45.27
N THR A 285 -7.49 2.46 -44.56
CA THR A 285 -6.04 2.64 -44.58
C THR A 285 -5.46 2.46 -45.99
N GLN A 286 -5.86 1.41 -46.71
CA GLN A 286 -5.41 1.19 -48.09
C GLN A 286 -5.87 2.30 -49.05
N LYS A 287 -7.05 2.88 -48.82
CA LYS A 287 -7.56 4.04 -49.57
C LYS A 287 -6.74 5.30 -49.27
N GLU A 288 -6.45 5.56 -48.00
CA GLU A 288 -5.60 6.69 -47.58
C GLU A 288 -4.16 6.55 -48.10
N LEU A 289 -3.61 5.34 -48.11
CA LEU A 289 -2.28 5.03 -48.66
C LEU A 289 -2.22 5.31 -50.16
N LYS A 290 -3.24 4.91 -50.94
CA LYS A 290 -3.34 5.24 -52.38
C LYS A 290 -3.47 6.74 -52.65
N ASN A 291 -3.99 7.50 -51.70
CA ASN A 291 -4.11 8.95 -51.79
C ASN A 291 -2.82 9.69 -51.37
N THR A 292 -1.79 8.98 -50.88
CA THR A 292 -0.50 9.60 -50.57
C THR A 292 0.33 9.77 -51.86
N ASN A 293 0.86 10.98 -52.10
CA ASN A 293 1.82 11.25 -53.20
C ASN A 293 3.22 10.65 -52.89
N ILE A 294 3.29 9.36 -52.54
CA ILE A 294 4.53 8.60 -52.38
C ILE A 294 4.82 7.93 -53.72
N ARG A 295 6.04 8.10 -54.25
CA ARG A 295 6.42 7.60 -55.58
C ARG A 295 6.77 6.10 -55.59
N ASP A 296 7.05 5.53 -54.42
CA ASP A 296 7.45 4.13 -54.26
C ASP A 296 6.23 3.24 -53.93
N GLU A 297 5.70 2.59 -54.96
CA GLU A 297 4.57 1.67 -54.87
C GLU A 297 4.92 0.38 -54.09
N GLU A 298 6.20 0.00 -54.04
CA GLU A 298 6.64 -1.18 -53.29
C GLU A 298 6.60 -0.95 -51.78
N SER A 299 7.08 0.22 -51.32
CA SER A 299 7.00 0.63 -49.90
C SER A 299 5.54 0.69 -49.41
N LEU A 300 4.63 1.21 -50.23
CA LEU A 300 3.20 1.25 -49.91
C LEU A 300 2.59 -0.15 -49.77
N ASN A 301 2.86 -1.02 -50.76
CA ASN A 301 2.36 -2.39 -50.76
C ASN A 301 2.94 -3.21 -49.60
N PHE A 302 4.19 -2.97 -49.23
CA PHE A 302 4.85 -3.63 -48.10
C PHE A 302 4.15 -3.31 -46.78
N VAL A 303 3.96 -2.03 -46.47
CA VAL A 303 3.34 -1.65 -45.19
C VAL A 303 1.85 -2.05 -45.16
N ALA A 304 1.17 -2.05 -46.30
CA ALA A 304 -0.19 -2.58 -46.42
C ALA A 304 -0.27 -4.10 -46.20
N LYS A 305 0.77 -4.85 -46.60
CA LYS A 305 0.86 -6.30 -46.38
C LYS A 305 1.00 -6.64 -44.89
N TYR A 306 1.87 -5.94 -44.18
CA TYR A 306 2.17 -6.19 -42.76
C TYR A 306 1.40 -5.27 -41.79
N PHE A 307 0.26 -4.73 -42.24
CA PHE A 307 -0.52 -3.76 -41.48
C PHE A 307 -0.95 -4.29 -40.11
N SER A 308 -1.45 -5.53 -40.06
CA SER A 308 -1.89 -6.19 -38.84
C SER A 308 -0.76 -6.35 -37.82
N GLU A 309 0.42 -6.74 -38.29
CA GLU A 309 1.60 -7.05 -37.52
C GLU A 309 2.22 -5.76 -36.96
N ILE A 310 2.39 -4.76 -37.83
CA ILE A 310 2.88 -3.43 -37.45
C ILE A 310 1.95 -2.83 -36.39
N ASN A 311 0.63 -2.84 -36.62
CA ASN A 311 -0.28 -2.21 -35.68
C ASN A 311 -0.42 -2.99 -34.37
N SER A 312 -0.31 -4.32 -34.38
CA SER A 312 -0.29 -5.12 -33.14
C SER A 312 0.89 -4.73 -32.24
N ILE A 313 2.06 -4.44 -32.83
CA ILE A 313 3.22 -3.94 -32.10
C ILE A 313 2.98 -2.52 -31.60
N VAL A 314 2.40 -1.64 -32.41
CA VAL A 314 2.07 -0.26 -32.03
C VAL A 314 1.10 -0.23 -30.85
N MET A 315 -0.01 -0.97 -30.91
CA MET A 315 -1.01 -1.01 -29.83
C MET A 315 -0.44 -1.61 -28.54
N ARG A 316 0.51 -2.54 -28.65
CA ARG A 316 1.25 -3.06 -27.49
C ARG A 316 2.18 -2.01 -26.89
N ARG A 317 2.92 -1.26 -27.70
CA ARG A 317 3.84 -0.19 -27.26
C ARG A 317 3.11 1.02 -26.65
N LEU A 318 1.91 1.31 -27.13
CA LEU A 318 1.06 2.38 -26.59
C LEU A 318 0.34 1.98 -25.29
N HIS A 319 0.50 0.75 -24.80
CA HIS A 319 -0.17 0.23 -23.60
C HIS A 319 -1.70 0.40 -23.60
N VAL A 320 -2.32 0.29 -24.77
CA VAL A 320 -3.78 0.42 -24.90
C VAL A 320 -4.49 -0.76 -24.22
N SER A 321 -5.71 -0.56 -23.72
CA SER A 321 -6.50 -1.61 -23.07
C SER A 321 -6.77 -2.80 -24.02
N ASP A 322 -7.06 -3.97 -23.45
CA ASP A 322 -7.28 -5.18 -24.25
C ASP A 322 -8.61 -5.14 -25.03
N GLU A 323 -9.61 -4.41 -24.53
CA GLU A 323 -10.85 -4.10 -25.25
C GLU A 323 -10.56 -3.25 -26.49
N MET A 324 -9.70 -2.23 -26.36
CA MET A 324 -9.36 -1.35 -27.47
C MET A 324 -8.53 -2.06 -28.55
N LYS A 325 -7.67 -3.00 -28.14
CA LYS A 325 -7.01 -3.92 -29.08
C LYS A 325 -8.01 -4.82 -29.79
N GLY A 326 -9.03 -5.32 -29.08
CA GLY A 326 -10.13 -6.08 -29.67
C GLY A 326 -10.95 -5.29 -30.67
N TYR A 327 -11.28 -4.03 -30.35
CA TYR A 327 -11.98 -3.12 -31.25
C TYR A 327 -11.21 -2.84 -32.53
N PHE A 328 -9.88 -2.69 -32.44
CA PHE A 328 -9.05 -2.54 -33.62
C PHE A 328 -9.07 -3.79 -34.51
N GLU A 329 -8.87 -4.97 -33.92
CA GLU A 329 -8.82 -6.24 -34.65
C GLU A 329 -10.15 -6.55 -35.37
N ASN A 330 -11.26 -6.08 -34.81
CA ASN A 330 -12.61 -6.32 -35.33
C ASN A 330 -13.27 -5.03 -35.86
N TYR A 331 -12.50 -4.00 -36.21
CA TYR A 331 -13.03 -2.66 -36.52
C TYR A 331 -14.14 -2.67 -37.59
N ASP A 332 -13.96 -3.45 -38.66
CA ASP A 332 -14.92 -3.56 -39.75
C ASP A 332 -16.23 -4.26 -39.31
N ASN A 333 -16.22 -5.01 -38.21
CA ASN A 333 -17.37 -5.72 -37.64
C ASN A 333 -18.03 -4.99 -36.45
N LEU A 334 -17.54 -3.80 -36.09
CA LEU A 334 -18.11 -3.00 -35.00
C LEU A 334 -19.45 -2.36 -35.36
N THR A 335 -20.33 -2.23 -34.37
CA THR A 335 -21.56 -1.42 -34.47
C THR A 335 -21.23 0.07 -34.61
N ALA A 336 -22.18 0.88 -35.09
CA ALA A 336 -21.99 2.32 -35.26
C ALA A 336 -21.59 3.03 -33.95
N SER A 337 -22.23 2.68 -32.83
CA SER A 337 -21.90 3.22 -31.50
C SER A 337 -20.49 2.83 -31.04
N GLN A 338 -20.08 1.58 -31.26
CA GLN A 338 -18.72 1.13 -30.91
C GLN A 338 -17.65 1.82 -31.75
N ARG A 339 -17.91 2.04 -33.05
CA ARG A 339 -17.01 2.83 -33.90
C ARG A 339 -16.90 4.26 -33.41
N GLU A 340 -18.02 4.92 -33.06
CA GLU A 340 -17.98 6.29 -32.54
C GLU A 340 -17.16 6.41 -31.25
N LYS A 341 -17.30 5.47 -30.31
CA LYS A 341 -16.49 5.42 -29.08
C LYS A 341 -15.01 5.20 -29.40
N PHE A 342 -14.70 4.26 -30.29
CA PHE A 342 -13.33 4.00 -30.74
C PHE A 342 -12.72 5.24 -31.41
N GLU A 343 -13.46 5.91 -32.29
CA GLU A 343 -12.99 7.13 -32.95
C GLU A 343 -12.77 8.27 -31.96
N THR A 344 -13.66 8.42 -30.97
CA THR A 344 -13.57 9.47 -29.95
C THR A 344 -12.33 9.29 -29.08
N TYR A 345 -11.97 8.05 -28.75
CA TYR A 345 -10.74 7.73 -28.02
C TYR A 345 -9.48 8.28 -28.74
N TRP A 346 -9.42 8.16 -30.07
CA TRP A 346 -8.30 8.63 -30.88
C TRP A 346 -8.37 10.11 -31.31
N LYS A 347 -9.44 10.84 -30.95
CA LYS A 347 -9.55 12.29 -31.16
C LYS A 347 -8.65 13.10 -30.21
N ASN A 348 -8.09 12.47 -29.17
CA ASN A 348 -7.14 13.14 -28.27
C ASN A 348 -5.84 13.47 -29.03
N PRO A 349 -5.44 14.76 -29.14
CA PRO A 349 -4.25 15.18 -29.88
C PRO A 349 -2.93 14.55 -29.40
N GLU A 350 -2.79 14.32 -28.09
CA GLU A 350 -1.57 13.77 -27.50
C GLU A 350 -1.43 12.28 -27.82
N LEU A 351 -2.50 11.51 -27.63
CA LEU A 351 -2.55 10.09 -27.97
C LEU A 351 -2.35 9.87 -29.48
N ASN A 352 -2.90 10.75 -30.30
CA ASN A 352 -2.75 10.70 -31.75
C ASN A 352 -1.30 10.98 -32.18
N SER A 353 -0.65 11.97 -31.56
CA SER A 353 0.78 12.26 -31.76
C SER A 353 1.68 11.08 -31.35
N LEU A 354 1.41 10.49 -30.17
CA LEU A 354 2.11 9.30 -29.68
C LEU A 354 1.91 8.10 -30.62
N GLN A 355 0.68 7.86 -31.07
CA GLN A 355 0.37 6.80 -32.02
C GLN A 355 1.13 6.97 -33.33
N SER A 356 1.16 8.19 -33.88
CA SER A 356 1.91 8.49 -35.11
C SER A 356 3.42 8.28 -34.93
N MET A 357 3.99 8.65 -33.77
CA MET A 357 5.41 8.47 -33.48
C MET A 357 5.78 6.98 -33.40
N VAL A 358 5.03 6.20 -32.61
CA VAL A 358 5.27 4.77 -32.43
C VAL A 358 5.04 4.00 -33.74
N MET A 359 4.07 4.42 -34.56
CA MET A 359 3.84 3.88 -35.91
C MET A 359 5.04 4.11 -36.81
N LYS A 360 5.61 5.33 -36.84
CA LYS A 360 6.81 5.65 -37.63
C LYS A 360 7.99 4.76 -37.25
N GLU A 361 8.25 4.60 -35.95
CA GLU A 361 9.33 3.77 -35.44
C GLU A 361 9.14 2.29 -35.78
N THR A 362 7.90 1.80 -35.73
CA THR A 362 7.58 0.41 -36.04
C THR A 362 7.70 0.14 -37.54
N ILE A 363 7.27 1.05 -38.41
CA ILE A 363 7.46 0.92 -39.87
C ILE A 363 8.96 0.90 -40.20
N ARG A 364 9.76 1.77 -39.58
CA ARG A 364 11.24 1.74 -39.72
C ARG A 364 11.83 0.41 -39.30
N LEU A 365 11.36 -0.14 -38.18
CA LEU A 365 11.82 -1.44 -37.70
C LEU A 365 11.56 -2.53 -38.76
N PHE A 366 10.36 -2.59 -39.33
CA PHE A 366 10.03 -3.56 -40.38
C PHE A 366 10.86 -3.38 -41.65
N PHE A 367 11.08 -2.14 -42.10
CA PHE A 367 11.93 -1.88 -43.26
C PHE A 367 13.39 -2.29 -43.03
N ASN A 368 13.91 -2.04 -41.83
CA ASN A 368 15.30 -2.34 -41.48
C ASN A 368 15.57 -3.83 -41.29
N THR A 369 14.59 -4.57 -40.76
CA THR A 369 14.70 -6.02 -40.53
C THR A 369 14.35 -6.84 -41.76
N TYR A 370 13.57 -6.31 -42.71
CA TYR A 370 13.21 -7.03 -43.94
C TYR A 370 14.42 -7.48 -44.78
N GLY A 371 15.56 -6.78 -44.71
CA GLY A 371 16.75 -7.14 -45.48
C GLY A 371 16.50 -7.03 -46.99
N ALA A 372 17.01 -7.97 -47.79
CA ALA A 372 16.86 -7.94 -49.25
C ALA A 372 15.54 -8.53 -49.77
N ASP A 373 15.04 -9.61 -49.17
CA ASP A 373 13.86 -10.35 -49.64
C ASP A 373 12.88 -10.77 -48.53
N GLY A 374 13.23 -10.56 -47.26
CA GLY A 374 12.43 -10.96 -46.10
C GLY A 374 12.66 -12.40 -45.64
N ASP A 375 13.60 -13.14 -46.25
CA ASP A 375 13.90 -14.54 -45.86
C ASP A 375 15.06 -14.63 -44.86
N ASN A 376 15.22 -13.60 -44.02
CA ASN A 376 16.23 -13.58 -42.97
C ASN A 376 15.62 -13.90 -41.60
N ASP A 377 16.46 -14.44 -40.71
CA ASP A 377 16.02 -14.89 -39.38
C ASP A 377 15.47 -13.73 -38.54
N ASP A 378 16.06 -12.53 -38.62
CA ASP A 378 15.61 -11.35 -37.88
C ASP A 378 14.18 -10.90 -38.27
N PHE A 379 13.84 -10.97 -39.57
CA PHE A 379 12.50 -10.63 -40.05
C PHE A 379 11.48 -11.71 -39.69
N LYS A 380 11.87 -12.99 -39.79
CA LYS A 380 11.02 -14.11 -39.37
C LYS A 380 10.73 -14.05 -37.88
N GLU A 381 11.72 -13.77 -37.05
CA GLU A 381 11.55 -13.59 -35.60
C GLU A 381 10.62 -12.40 -35.29
N LEU A 382 10.76 -11.30 -36.02
CA LEU A 382 9.88 -10.13 -35.86
C LEU A 382 8.43 -10.43 -36.26
N LEU A 383 8.21 -11.20 -37.34
CA LEU A 383 6.88 -11.66 -37.74
C LEU A 383 6.30 -12.64 -36.72
N GLU A 384 7.08 -13.61 -36.27
CA GLU A 384 6.67 -14.56 -35.24
C GLU A 384 6.32 -13.85 -33.94
N TYR A 385 7.12 -12.85 -33.53
CA TYR A 385 6.81 -11.99 -32.40
C TYR A 385 5.45 -11.31 -32.58
N ALA A 386 5.22 -10.67 -33.73
CA ALA A 386 3.99 -9.95 -34.02
C ALA A 386 2.76 -10.87 -34.01
N HIS A 387 2.84 -12.04 -34.65
CA HIS A 387 1.77 -13.04 -34.66
C HIS A 387 1.45 -13.58 -33.26
N ASN A 388 2.49 -13.82 -32.46
CA ASN A 388 2.34 -14.34 -31.11
C ASN A 388 1.79 -13.32 -30.09
N ILE A 389 1.77 -12.01 -30.41
CA ILE A 389 1.20 -10.98 -29.51
C ILE A 389 -0.26 -11.32 -29.15
N LYS A 390 -1.05 -11.71 -30.15
CA LYS A 390 -2.47 -12.00 -29.97
C LYS A 390 -2.71 -13.29 -29.20
N SER A 391 -2.05 -14.40 -29.58
CA SER A 391 -2.18 -15.68 -28.85
C SER A 391 -1.77 -15.54 -27.39
N LYS A 392 -0.60 -14.95 -27.13
CA LYS A 392 -0.10 -14.73 -25.75
C LYS A 392 -0.96 -13.75 -24.95
N ARG A 393 -1.72 -12.86 -25.59
CA ARG A 393 -2.71 -12.01 -24.91
C ARG A 393 -3.91 -12.83 -24.49
N LEU A 394 -4.49 -13.60 -25.40
CA LEU A 394 -5.65 -14.47 -25.12
C LEU A 394 -5.32 -15.54 -24.06
N GLU A 395 -4.15 -16.17 -24.13
CA GLU A 395 -3.69 -17.12 -23.11
C GLU A 395 -3.52 -16.48 -21.73
N ARG A 396 -3.04 -15.22 -21.67
CA ARG A 396 -2.93 -14.49 -20.40
C ARG A 396 -4.29 -14.11 -19.84
N GLN A 397 -5.23 -13.74 -20.71
CA GLN A 397 -6.60 -13.46 -20.32
C GLN A 397 -7.26 -14.72 -19.77
N GLN A 398 -7.17 -15.85 -20.47
CA GLN A 398 -7.68 -17.14 -19.98
C GLN A 398 -7.04 -17.55 -18.64
N LYS A 399 -5.73 -17.37 -18.47
CA LYS A 399 -5.06 -17.63 -17.19
C LYS A 399 -5.52 -16.68 -16.09
N HIS A 400 -5.74 -15.41 -16.41
CA HIS A 400 -6.28 -14.44 -15.48
C HIS A 400 -7.69 -14.83 -15.05
N ASP A 401 -8.54 -15.22 -15.99
CA ASP A 401 -9.92 -15.64 -15.74
C ASP A 401 -9.96 -16.93 -14.91
N LEU A 402 -9.09 -17.90 -15.18
CA LEU A 402 -8.92 -19.10 -14.34
C LEU A 402 -8.42 -18.76 -12.93
N LEU A 403 -7.42 -17.89 -12.81
CA LEU A 403 -6.88 -17.48 -11.52
C LEU A 403 -7.92 -16.68 -10.72
N GLN A 404 -8.72 -15.87 -11.41
CA GLN A 404 -9.83 -15.13 -10.85
C GLN A 404 -10.91 -16.09 -10.35
N GLN A 405 -11.28 -17.11 -11.14
CA GLN A 405 -12.17 -18.18 -10.68
C GLN A 405 -11.62 -18.94 -9.47
N GLU A 406 -10.31 -19.26 -9.44
CA GLU A 406 -9.66 -19.88 -8.28
C GLU A 406 -9.71 -18.98 -7.04
N TYR A 407 -9.52 -17.66 -7.20
CA TYR A 407 -9.64 -16.69 -6.12
C TYR A 407 -11.09 -16.53 -5.64
N GLU A 408 -12.05 -16.48 -6.55
CA GLU A 408 -13.48 -16.41 -6.26
C GLU A 408 -13.94 -17.66 -5.48
N GLN A 409 -13.43 -18.85 -5.85
CA GLN A 409 -13.65 -20.11 -5.13
C GLN A 409 -12.96 -20.14 -3.76
N ALA A 410 -11.69 -19.71 -3.66
CA ALA A 410 -10.91 -19.74 -2.42
C ALA A 410 -11.39 -18.70 -1.39
N LEU A 411 -12.01 -17.61 -1.85
CA LEU A 411 -12.57 -16.56 -1.02
C LEU A 411 -14.06 -16.78 -0.69
N GLY A 412 -14.70 -17.81 -1.30
CA GLY A 412 -16.12 -18.13 -1.06
C GLY A 412 -17.06 -17.00 -1.48
N ILE A 413 -16.73 -16.27 -2.54
CA ILE A 413 -17.51 -15.10 -3.01
C ILE A 413 -18.63 -15.51 -3.98
N PHE A 414 -18.62 -16.75 -4.50
CA PHE A 414 -19.75 -17.33 -5.22
C PHE A 414 -19.89 -18.82 -4.88
N GLU A 415 -21.07 -19.25 -4.42
CA GLU A 415 -21.50 -20.64 -4.61
C GLU A 415 -21.63 -20.92 -6.12
N PRO A 416 -21.28 -22.13 -6.59
CA PRO A 416 -21.04 -22.38 -7.99
C PRO A 416 -22.35 -22.66 -8.74
N GLU A 417 -22.99 -21.63 -9.30
CA GLU A 417 -24.06 -21.82 -10.29
C GLU A 417 -23.68 -21.30 -11.69
N THR A 418 -22.51 -21.67 -12.19
CA THR A 418 -22.13 -21.30 -13.57
C THR A 418 -21.46 -22.41 -14.36
N ALA A 419 -22.00 -23.63 -14.24
CA ALA A 419 -21.93 -24.60 -15.36
C ALA A 419 -23.13 -24.47 -16.32
N ALA A 420 -24.17 -23.70 -15.95
CA ALA A 420 -25.36 -23.49 -16.78
C ALA A 420 -25.30 -22.23 -17.66
N GLN A 421 -24.44 -21.26 -17.34
CA GLN A 421 -24.37 -19.98 -18.07
C GLN A 421 -23.60 -20.03 -19.40
N GLU A 422 -22.72 -21.00 -19.63
CA GLU A 422 -22.01 -21.11 -20.92
C GLU A 422 -22.91 -21.60 -22.08
N LYS A 423 -24.09 -22.16 -21.81
CA LYS A 423 -25.06 -22.55 -22.84
C LYS A 423 -26.08 -21.46 -23.21
N ALA A 424 -26.17 -20.38 -22.44
CA ALA A 424 -27.14 -19.30 -22.68
C ALA A 424 -26.58 -18.16 -23.57
N ALA A 425 -25.27 -18.13 -23.85
CA ALA A 425 -24.66 -17.09 -24.70
C ALA A 425 -24.91 -17.30 -26.22
N LEU A 426 -25.64 -18.34 -26.61
CA LEU A 426 -26.06 -18.59 -28.00
C LEU A 426 -27.51 -18.12 -28.19
N GLY A 427 -27.69 -16.82 -28.44
CA GLY A 427 -28.97 -16.30 -28.95
C GLY A 427 -29.39 -14.95 -28.39
N LEU A 428 -28.53 -13.92 -28.46
CA LEU A 428 -29.07 -12.56 -28.53
C LEU A 428 -29.37 -12.25 -30.00
N GLU A 429 -30.59 -12.56 -30.43
CA GLU A 429 -31.20 -11.84 -31.54
C GLU A 429 -31.44 -10.39 -31.09
N VAL A 430 -30.99 -9.48 -31.94
CA VAL A 430 -31.27 -8.05 -31.84
C VAL A 430 -32.77 -7.87 -31.99
N ILE A 431 -33.44 -7.31 -30.98
CA ILE A 431 -34.83 -6.86 -31.10
C ILE A 431 -34.81 -5.34 -31.20
N ASP A 432 -35.33 -4.86 -32.33
CA ASP A 432 -35.56 -3.46 -32.68
C ASP A 432 -36.47 -2.74 -31.67
N ASP A 433 -36.28 -1.42 -31.59
CA ASP A 433 -37.12 -0.47 -30.87
C ASP A 433 -38.61 -0.58 -31.27
N ALA A 434 -39.52 -0.73 -30.30
CA ALA A 434 -40.89 -0.21 -30.35
C ALA A 434 -41.64 -0.34 -29.00
N ASP A 435 -42.02 0.83 -28.47
CA ASP A 435 -43.26 1.24 -27.78
C ASP A 435 -43.91 0.45 -26.61
N ASP A 436 -44.31 1.28 -25.63
CA ASP A 436 -45.47 1.24 -24.72
C ASP A 436 -45.51 0.29 -23.50
N ASP A 437 -45.55 0.91 -22.32
CA ASP A 437 -46.22 0.52 -21.06
C ASP A 437 -45.98 -0.88 -20.44
N GLY A 438 -44.96 -1.63 -20.90
CA GLY A 438 -44.59 -2.93 -20.33
C GLY A 438 -43.39 -2.93 -19.34
N ASP A 439 -42.66 -1.82 -19.23
CA ASP A 439 -41.29 -1.84 -18.69
C ASP A 439 -41.23 -1.89 -17.15
N PHE A 440 -42.18 -1.28 -16.44
CA PHE A 440 -42.12 -1.21 -14.97
C PHE A 440 -42.20 -2.59 -14.32
N ALA A 441 -43.07 -3.48 -14.83
CA ALA A 441 -43.19 -4.85 -14.32
C ALA A 441 -41.93 -5.69 -14.59
N LYS A 442 -41.21 -5.42 -15.69
CA LYS A 442 -39.97 -6.10 -16.04
C LYS A 442 -38.81 -5.63 -15.16
N TYR A 443 -38.68 -4.32 -14.92
CA TYR A 443 -37.71 -3.77 -13.97
C TYR A 443 -38.00 -4.17 -12.53
N GLN A 444 -39.27 -4.25 -12.14
CA GLN A 444 -39.66 -4.66 -10.79
C GLN A 444 -39.44 -6.15 -10.59
N LYS A 445 -39.60 -6.97 -11.63
CA LYS A 445 -39.21 -8.38 -11.59
C LYS A 445 -37.69 -8.55 -11.51
N ILE A 446 -36.91 -7.76 -12.27
CA ILE A 446 -35.45 -7.72 -12.16
C ILE A 446 -35.03 -7.26 -10.75
N PHE A 447 -35.71 -6.28 -10.16
CA PHE A 447 -35.42 -5.78 -8.81
C PHE A 447 -35.76 -6.81 -7.73
N GLU A 448 -36.89 -7.52 -7.84
CA GLU A 448 -37.28 -8.63 -6.95
C GLU A 448 -36.37 -9.86 -7.11
N ASP A 449 -35.93 -10.14 -8.34
CA ASP A 449 -34.96 -11.21 -8.63
C ASP A 449 -33.57 -10.85 -8.06
N LEU A 450 -33.15 -9.58 -8.15
CA LEU A 450 -31.92 -9.05 -7.50
C LEU A 450 -32.00 -9.06 -5.97
N LYS A 451 -33.15 -8.71 -5.37
CA LYS A 451 -33.36 -8.82 -3.91
C LYS A 451 -33.15 -10.26 -3.42
N LYS A 452 -33.67 -11.24 -4.18
CA LYS A 452 -33.49 -12.66 -3.88
C LYS A 452 -32.06 -13.14 -4.11
N GLU A 453 -31.42 -12.68 -5.19
CA GLU A 453 -30.04 -13.06 -5.55
C GLU A 453 -29.01 -12.55 -4.52
N TYR A 454 -29.17 -11.32 -4.03
CA TYR A 454 -28.25 -10.70 -3.07
C TYR A 454 -28.70 -10.84 -1.59
N ASN A 455 -29.82 -11.51 -1.30
CA ASN A 455 -30.40 -11.62 0.04
C ASN A 455 -30.58 -10.24 0.72
N VAL A 456 -31.13 -9.29 -0.04
CA VAL A 456 -31.34 -7.88 0.31
C VAL A 456 -32.83 -7.60 0.39
N ASP A 457 -33.28 -7.07 1.54
CA ASP A 457 -34.65 -6.63 1.72
C ASP A 457 -34.81 -5.12 1.45
N SER A 458 -36.03 -4.70 1.11
CA SER A 458 -36.38 -3.29 0.99
C SER A 458 -37.39 -2.89 2.06
N TYR A 459 -37.01 -1.93 2.90
CA TYR A 459 -37.86 -1.36 3.94
C TYR A 459 -38.20 0.08 3.56
N GLU A 460 -39.44 0.29 3.12
CA GLU A 460 -39.95 1.61 2.79
C GLU A 460 -40.73 2.19 3.96
N PHE A 461 -40.48 3.46 4.25
CA PHE A 461 -41.08 4.21 5.34
C PHE A 461 -41.60 5.55 4.83
N ASP A 462 -42.87 5.85 5.15
CA ASP A 462 -43.47 7.15 4.90
C ASP A 462 -43.14 8.08 6.08
N THR A 463 -42.14 8.95 5.90
CA THR A 463 -41.72 9.90 6.93
C THR A 463 -42.26 11.30 6.65
N GLU A 464 -42.31 12.17 7.67
CA GLU A 464 -42.64 13.60 7.51
C GLU A 464 -41.68 14.32 6.53
N GLN A 465 -40.50 13.74 6.27
CA GLN A 465 -39.45 14.28 5.41
C GLN A 465 -39.49 13.69 3.98
N GLY A 466 -40.45 12.80 3.69
CA GLY A 466 -40.60 12.09 2.42
C GLY A 466 -40.50 10.58 2.55
N LYS A 467 -40.62 9.86 1.42
CA LYS A 467 -40.42 8.42 1.38
C LYS A 467 -38.95 8.06 1.55
N VAL A 468 -38.65 7.22 2.53
CA VAL A 468 -37.31 6.71 2.81
C VAL A 468 -37.32 5.21 2.58
N ALA A 469 -36.38 4.71 1.77
CA ALA A 469 -36.20 3.29 1.54
C ALA A 469 -34.82 2.84 2.04
N ILE A 470 -34.79 1.83 2.90
CA ILE A 470 -33.58 1.09 3.26
C ILE A 470 -33.54 -0.16 2.40
N VAL A 471 -32.56 -0.25 1.50
CA VAL A 471 -32.35 -1.42 0.64
C VAL A 471 -31.02 -2.05 1.03
N SER A 472 -31.06 -2.97 2.00
CA SER A 472 -29.86 -3.68 2.44
C SER A 472 -30.20 -4.98 3.16
N ASN A 473 -29.20 -5.84 3.30
CA ASN A 473 -29.20 -6.83 4.37
C ASN A 473 -29.05 -6.07 5.72
N LEU A 474 -30.00 -6.26 6.64
CA LEU A 474 -30.01 -5.51 7.92
C LEU A 474 -28.76 -5.79 8.76
N LYS A 475 -28.27 -7.03 8.77
CA LYS A 475 -27.07 -7.39 9.54
C LYS A 475 -25.82 -6.74 8.96
N GLU A 476 -25.71 -6.66 7.64
CA GLU A 476 -24.59 -5.97 6.98
C GLU A 476 -24.64 -4.47 7.24
N ALA A 477 -25.82 -3.84 7.12
CA ALA A 477 -25.96 -2.42 7.41
C ALA A 477 -25.68 -2.07 8.87
N LEU A 478 -26.13 -2.90 9.82
CA LEU A 478 -25.76 -2.72 11.23
C LEU A 478 -24.24 -2.81 11.40
N LYS A 479 -23.59 -3.81 10.78
CA LYS A 479 -22.15 -3.99 10.86
C LYS A 479 -21.40 -2.77 10.30
N GLU A 480 -21.79 -2.26 9.12
CA GLU A 480 -21.20 -1.05 8.53
C GLU A 480 -21.36 0.17 9.43
N HIS A 481 -22.55 0.33 10.04
CA HIS A 481 -22.82 1.40 10.99
C HIS A 481 -21.90 1.31 12.23
N LEU A 482 -21.74 0.11 12.80
CA LEU A 482 -20.86 -0.12 13.94
C LEU A 482 -19.38 0.06 13.58
N ASP A 483 -18.95 -0.40 12.40
CA ASP A 483 -17.60 -0.15 11.87
C ASP A 483 -17.35 1.36 11.75
N PHE A 484 -18.32 2.12 11.25
CA PHE A 484 -18.22 3.58 11.17
C PHE A 484 -18.16 4.26 12.54
N ASN A 485 -18.92 3.79 13.53
CA ASN A 485 -18.94 4.37 14.88
C ASN A 485 -17.72 3.99 15.73
N THR A 486 -17.03 2.91 15.39
CA THR A 486 -15.85 2.41 16.12
C THR A 486 -14.53 2.59 15.37
N ARG A 487 -14.54 3.19 14.17
CA ARG A 487 -13.36 3.38 13.30
C ARG A 487 -12.16 4.08 13.92
N MET A 488 -12.37 4.90 14.95
CA MET A 488 -11.33 5.61 15.71
C MET A 488 -10.74 4.77 16.85
N MET A 489 -11.37 3.64 17.20
CA MET A 489 -10.93 2.74 18.27
C MET A 489 -9.85 1.76 17.77
N PRO A 490 -9.18 1.03 18.67
CA PRO A 490 -8.27 -0.05 18.27
C PRO A 490 -9.00 -1.10 17.43
N LYS A 491 -8.42 -1.54 16.31
CA LYS A 491 -9.09 -2.42 15.34
C LYS A 491 -9.52 -3.75 15.97
N ALA A 492 -8.65 -4.34 16.79
CA ALA A 492 -8.93 -5.59 17.49
C ALA A 492 -10.03 -5.44 18.55
N PHE A 493 -10.15 -4.25 19.16
CA PHE A 493 -11.23 -3.95 20.10
C PHE A 493 -12.57 -3.77 19.35
N ALA A 494 -12.57 -2.96 18.29
CA ALA A 494 -13.74 -2.71 17.45
C ALA A 494 -14.31 -4.00 16.84
N ALA A 495 -13.46 -4.83 16.22
CA ALA A 495 -13.90 -6.09 15.62
C ALA A 495 -14.51 -7.06 16.64
N HIS A 496 -13.95 -7.11 17.86
CA HIS A 496 -14.48 -7.96 18.93
C HIS A 496 -15.79 -7.41 19.50
N PHE A 497 -15.91 -6.09 19.64
CA PHE A 497 -17.16 -5.44 20.02
C PHE A 497 -18.27 -5.66 18.99
N ILE A 498 -17.97 -5.47 17.70
CA ILE A 498 -18.92 -5.72 16.61
C ILE A 498 -19.38 -7.17 16.63
N SER A 499 -18.46 -8.12 16.74
CA SER A 499 -18.81 -9.54 16.86
C SER A 499 -19.69 -9.81 18.09
N PHE A 500 -19.43 -9.15 19.23
CA PHE A 500 -20.28 -9.27 20.42
C PHE A 500 -21.69 -8.75 20.16
N VAL A 501 -21.84 -7.59 19.52
CA VAL A 501 -23.15 -7.01 19.19
C VAL A 501 -23.90 -7.89 18.20
N MET A 502 -23.26 -8.30 17.11
CA MET A 502 -23.89 -9.12 16.06
C MET A 502 -24.38 -10.49 16.55
N ASN A 503 -23.83 -11.00 17.66
CA ASN A 503 -24.23 -12.26 18.28
C ASN A 503 -25.15 -12.06 19.50
N ASN A 504 -25.56 -10.83 19.82
CA ASN A 504 -26.40 -10.56 20.97
C ASN A 504 -27.88 -10.78 20.64
N PRO A 505 -28.62 -11.56 21.45
CA PRO A 505 -30.04 -11.85 21.20
C PRO A 505 -30.97 -10.63 21.28
N GLU A 506 -30.52 -9.52 21.87
CA GLU A 506 -31.30 -8.27 21.96
C GLU A 506 -31.33 -7.48 20.63
N ILE A 507 -30.49 -7.86 19.66
CA ILE A 507 -30.48 -7.25 18.33
C ILE A 507 -31.62 -7.83 17.49
N SER A 508 -32.69 -7.04 17.37
CA SER A 508 -33.84 -7.31 16.50
C SER A 508 -33.77 -6.47 15.21
N ASP A 509 -34.53 -6.86 14.19
CA ASP A 509 -34.65 -6.09 12.94
C ASP A 509 -35.22 -4.69 13.21
N SER A 510 -36.16 -4.57 14.15
CA SER A 510 -36.72 -3.30 14.60
C SER A 510 -35.69 -2.38 15.23
N TYR A 511 -34.77 -2.93 16.03
CA TYR A 511 -33.64 -2.17 16.57
C TYR A 511 -32.77 -1.66 15.44
N ILE A 512 -32.37 -2.53 14.50
CA ILE A 512 -31.48 -2.17 13.38
C ILE A 512 -32.09 -1.04 12.56
N LEU A 513 -33.35 -1.17 12.14
CA LEU A 513 -34.03 -0.18 11.32
C LEU A 513 -34.14 1.17 12.05
N THR A 514 -34.49 1.14 13.34
CA THR A 514 -34.62 2.34 14.18
C THR A 514 -33.27 3.05 14.32
N THR A 515 -32.20 2.33 14.66
CA THR A 515 -30.84 2.90 14.80
C THR A 515 -30.33 3.49 13.49
N LEU A 516 -30.56 2.83 12.35
CA LEU A 516 -30.11 3.31 11.04
C LEU A 516 -30.83 4.59 10.62
N LEU A 517 -32.14 4.69 10.86
CA LEU A 517 -32.92 5.90 10.58
C LEU A 517 -32.52 7.06 11.51
N ALA A 518 -32.37 6.78 12.80
CA ALA A 518 -31.99 7.76 13.81
C ALA A 518 -30.60 8.38 13.52
N GLU A 519 -29.61 7.58 13.13
CA GLU A 519 -28.27 8.06 12.77
C GLU A 519 -28.29 9.04 11.57
N LYS A 520 -29.26 8.89 10.66
CA LYS A 520 -29.45 9.82 9.52
C LYS A 520 -30.21 11.09 9.91
N GLY A 521 -30.64 11.23 11.16
CA GLY A 521 -31.42 12.37 11.64
C GLY A 521 -32.86 12.36 11.14
N ILE A 522 -33.37 11.19 10.74
CA ILE A 522 -34.74 11.04 10.24
C ILE A 522 -35.66 10.90 11.44
N LYS A 523 -36.74 11.69 11.47
CA LYS A 523 -37.77 11.55 12.50
C LYS A 523 -38.52 10.26 12.26
N LEU A 524 -38.54 9.38 13.27
CA LEU A 524 -39.13 8.05 13.15
C LEU A 524 -40.65 8.16 12.84
N PRO A 525 -41.13 7.50 11.77
CA PRO A 525 -42.56 7.39 11.51
C PRO A 525 -43.22 6.39 12.46
N ALA A 526 -44.53 6.49 12.61
CA ALA A 526 -45.32 5.48 13.31
C ALA A 526 -45.45 4.24 12.42
N ASP A 527 -44.59 3.24 12.64
CA ASP A 527 -44.51 1.99 11.88
C ASP A 527 -44.23 0.82 12.84
N ASP A 528 -45.03 -0.25 12.76
CA ASP A 528 -44.95 -1.42 13.65
C ASP A 528 -43.61 -2.19 13.52
N ARG A 529 -42.84 -1.95 12.45
CA ARG A 529 -41.51 -2.54 12.25
C ARG A 529 -40.42 -1.78 12.99
N LEU A 530 -40.68 -0.55 13.44
CA LEU A 530 -39.76 0.27 14.22
C LEU A 530 -40.04 0.13 15.71
N MET A 531 -39.04 0.45 16.54
CA MET A 531 -39.21 0.57 17.98
C MET A 531 -39.12 2.04 18.40
N ASP A 532 -39.46 2.33 19.65
CA ASP A 532 -39.24 3.65 20.22
C ASP A 532 -37.73 3.97 20.24
N ILE A 533 -37.39 5.25 20.05
CA ILE A 533 -35.99 5.67 20.04
C ILE A 533 -35.34 5.54 21.41
N GLU A 534 -36.11 5.77 22.49
CA GLU A 534 -35.63 5.62 23.86
C GLU A 534 -35.31 4.15 24.15
N ASP A 535 -36.15 3.21 23.69
CA ASP A 535 -35.90 1.77 23.80
C ASP A 535 -34.64 1.34 23.02
N ALA A 536 -34.45 1.89 21.80
CA ALA A 536 -33.26 1.61 20.99
C ALA A 536 -31.97 2.16 21.63
N ASP A 537 -32.03 3.35 22.22
CA ASP A 537 -30.92 3.96 22.94
C ASP A 537 -30.58 3.17 24.21
N ASP A 538 -31.60 2.70 24.95
CA ASP A 538 -31.44 1.87 26.14
C ASP A 538 -30.78 0.52 25.80
N ILE A 539 -31.18 -0.12 24.71
CA ILE A 539 -30.52 -1.34 24.20
C ILE A 539 -29.05 -1.04 23.85
N THR A 540 -28.79 0.08 23.16
CA THR A 540 -27.42 0.47 22.77
C THR A 540 -26.53 0.67 24.00
N LEU A 541 -27.03 1.40 25.01
CA LEU A 541 -26.32 1.66 26.24
C LEU A 541 -26.09 0.37 27.05
N SER A 542 -27.12 -0.49 27.13
CA SER A 542 -27.03 -1.82 27.73
C SER A 542 -25.95 -2.69 27.08
N LEU A 543 -25.83 -2.67 25.75
CA LEU A 543 -24.79 -3.39 25.02
C LEU A 543 -23.39 -2.88 25.35
N TYR A 544 -23.19 -1.56 25.39
CA TYR A 544 -21.92 -0.95 25.77
C TYR A 544 -21.52 -1.32 27.20
N GLN A 545 -22.49 -1.30 28.12
CA GLN A 545 -22.28 -1.64 29.52
C GLN A 545 -21.94 -3.13 29.69
N LYS A 546 -22.76 -4.03 29.13
CA LYS A 546 -22.53 -5.49 29.16
C LYS A 546 -21.16 -5.86 28.57
N TYR A 547 -20.77 -5.23 27.47
CA TYR A 547 -19.47 -5.47 26.87
C TYR A 547 -18.33 -4.98 27.77
N SER A 548 -18.47 -3.78 28.34
CA SER A 548 -17.49 -3.18 29.25
C SER A 548 -17.28 -4.03 30.52
N ASP A 549 -18.37 -4.53 31.11
CA ASP A 549 -18.34 -5.39 32.30
C ASP A 549 -17.77 -6.78 32.00
N LYS A 550 -18.06 -7.34 30.82
CA LYS A 550 -17.54 -8.65 30.41
C LYS A 550 -16.06 -8.60 30.05
N TYR A 551 -15.57 -7.48 29.52
CA TYR A 551 -14.20 -7.32 29.04
C TYR A 551 -13.51 -6.06 29.60
N PRO A 552 -13.39 -5.92 30.94
CA PRO A 552 -12.98 -4.67 31.58
C PRO A 552 -11.55 -4.24 31.24
N ILE A 553 -10.62 -5.20 31.15
CA ILE A 553 -9.21 -4.92 30.79
C ILE A 553 -9.12 -4.41 29.34
N ALA A 554 -9.84 -5.03 28.42
CA ALA A 554 -9.85 -4.62 27.02
C ALA A 554 -10.48 -3.22 26.87
N ASN A 555 -11.57 -2.98 27.60
CA ASN A 555 -12.25 -1.68 27.61
C ASN A 555 -11.32 -0.56 28.12
N ARG A 556 -10.66 -0.75 29.27
CA ARG A 556 -9.70 0.23 29.84
C ARG A 556 -8.51 0.46 28.93
N ALA A 557 -7.98 -0.60 28.32
CA ALA A 557 -6.87 -0.48 27.38
C ALA A 557 -7.26 0.33 26.13
N ALA A 558 -8.46 0.09 25.59
CA ALA A 558 -8.97 0.81 24.43
C ALA A 558 -9.26 2.28 24.74
N LYS A 559 -9.96 2.55 25.85
CA LYS A 559 -10.19 3.90 26.37
C LYS A 559 -8.88 4.66 26.52
N GLN A 560 -7.87 4.07 27.16
CA GLN A 560 -6.58 4.73 27.38
C GLN A 560 -5.85 5.00 26.06
N ALA A 561 -5.84 4.04 25.13
CA ALA A 561 -5.18 4.21 23.84
C ALA A 561 -5.82 5.33 22.99
N VAL A 562 -7.16 5.43 23.00
CA VAL A 562 -7.87 6.52 22.33
C VAL A 562 -7.57 7.85 23.03
N THR A 563 -7.58 7.89 24.36
CA THR A 563 -7.23 9.09 25.14
C THR A 563 -5.84 9.62 24.78
N ASP A 564 -4.85 8.74 24.71
CA ASP A 564 -3.47 9.11 24.33
C ASP A 564 -3.40 9.73 22.93
N ALA A 565 -4.17 9.20 21.97
CA ALA A 565 -4.23 9.74 20.62
C ALA A 565 -4.88 11.13 20.57
N PHE A 566 -5.92 11.37 21.38
CA PHE A 566 -6.51 12.70 21.53
C PHE A 566 -5.51 13.68 22.15
N ILE A 567 -4.80 13.30 23.22
CA ILE A 567 -3.78 14.14 23.85
C ILE A 567 -2.64 14.46 22.88
N ALA A 568 -2.20 13.48 22.09
CA ALA A 568 -1.14 13.64 21.11
C ALA A 568 -1.51 14.60 19.96
N MET A 569 -2.80 14.66 19.58
CA MET A 569 -3.27 15.51 18.50
C MET A 569 -3.16 17.01 18.82
N THR A 570 -3.31 17.40 20.09
CA THR A 570 -3.54 18.80 20.46
C THR A 570 -2.41 19.43 21.25
N GLY A 571 -1.27 18.76 21.44
CA GLY A 571 -0.11 19.37 22.10
C GLY A 571 -0.42 19.97 23.49
N ASN A 572 -1.16 19.24 24.33
CA ASN A 572 -1.64 19.64 25.67
C ASN A 572 -2.81 20.65 25.72
N ASP A 573 -3.42 21.05 24.60
CA ASP A 573 -4.57 21.98 24.59
C ASP A 573 -5.94 21.33 24.86
N ILE A 574 -6.03 20.01 25.11
CA ILE A 574 -7.31 19.37 25.51
C ILE A 574 -7.39 19.18 27.02
N THR A 575 -8.53 19.55 27.59
CA THR A 575 -8.87 19.35 29.01
C THR A 575 -8.62 17.91 29.54
N PRO A 576 -8.03 17.76 30.75
CA PRO A 576 -7.95 16.48 31.46
C PRO A 576 -9.31 15.79 31.68
N ALA A 577 -10.41 16.50 31.46
CA ALA A 577 -11.77 15.95 31.48
C ALA A 577 -11.98 14.76 30.54
N LEU A 578 -11.20 14.63 29.45
CA LEU A 578 -11.26 13.48 28.54
C LEU A 578 -11.16 12.13 29.26
N LEU A 579 -10.40 12.05 30.34
CA LEU A 579 -10.21 10.81 31.10
C LEU A 579 -11.52 10.30 31.76
N ARG A 580 -12.55 11.13 31.84
CA ARG A 580 -13.89 10.72 32.29
C ARG A 580 -14.63 9.89 31.26
N LEU A 581 -14.34 10.10 29.98
CA LEU A 581 -15.15 9.53 28.92
C LEU A 581 -15.03 8.00 28.88
N GLY A 582 -16.15 7.33 28.69
CA GLY A 582 -16.19 5.93 28.28
C GLY A 582 -15.60 5.76 26.87
N VAL A 583 -15.14 4.55 26.52
CA VAL A 583 -14.56 4.31 25.19
C VAL A 583 -15.56 4.62 24.06
N PHE A 584 -16.85 4.35 24.28
CA PHE A 584 -17.91 4.58 23.31
C PHE A 584 -18.33 6.06 23.22
N GLU A 585 -18.21 6.83 24.30
CA GLU A 585 -18.48 8.27 24.31
C GLU A 585 -17.47 9.08 23.48
N PHE A 586 -16.29 8.50 23.19
CA PHE A 586 -15.38 9.09 22.21
C PHE A 586 -15.98 9.13 20.80
N SER A 587 -16.99 8.31 20.48
CA SER A 587 -17.66 8.32 19.17
C SER A 587 -18.40 9.64 18.96
N ASP A 588 -19.14 10.10 19.96
CA ASP A 588 -19.90 11.36 19.89
C ASP A 588 -18.95 12.56 19.82
N LEU A 589 -17.90 12.54 20.65
CA LEU A 589 -16.84 13.54 20.58
C LEU A 589 -16.23 13.56 19.17
N PHE A 590 -15.91 12.40 18.62
CA PHE A 590 -15.33 12.25 17.29
C PHE A 590 -16.26 12.75 16.18
N LYS A 591 -17.56 12.43 16.23
CA LYS A 591 -18.58 12.92 15.30
C LYS A 591 -18.73 14.45 15.33
N SER A 592 -18.60 15.05 16.51
CA SER A 592 -18.69 16.51 16.68
C SER A 592 -17.48 17.30 16.14
N MET A 593 -16.36 16.62 15.88
CA MET A 593 -15.13 17.26 15.41
C MET A 593 -15.17 17.62 13.92
N GLY A 594 -14.42 18.66 13.53
CA GLY A 594 -14.20 19.00 12.12
C GLY A 594 -13.45 17.89 11.36
N LYS A 595 -13.65 17.81 10.04
CA LYS A 595 -13.06 16.77 9.17
C LYS A 595 -11.53 16.68 9.29
N GLU A 596 -10.85 17.82 9.44
CA GLU A 596 -9.38 17.86 9.60
C GLU A 596 -8.93 17.19 10.91
N SER A 597 -9.61 17.47 12.02
CA SER A 597 -9.32 16.87 13.32
C SER A 597 -9.67 15.37 13.33
N GLN A 598 -10.76 14.97 12.68
CA GLN A 598 -11.09 13.56 12.47
C GLN A 598 -9.98 12.83 11.70
N ASN A 599 -9.48 13.45 10.62
CA ASN A 599 -8.36 12.91 9.85
C ASN A 599 -7.05 12.83 10.67
N CYS A 600 -6.82 13.76 11.60
CA CYS A 600 -5.68 13.69 12.52
C CYS A 600 -5.76 12.48 13.45
N ILE A 601 -6.93 12.19 14.04
CA ILE A 601 -7.13 10.98 14.84
C ILE A 601 -6.94 9.71 13.99
N PHE A 602 -7.42 9.70 12.74
CA PHE A 602 -7.18 8.57 11.84
C PHE A 602 -5.71 8.31 11.53
N LYS A 603 -4.90 9.38 11.39
CA LYS A 603 -3.45 9.25 11.26
C LYS A 603 -2.80 8.61 12.48
N GLN A 604 -3.41 8.73 13.67
CA GLN A 604 -2.95 8.10 14.91
C GLN A 604 -3.42 6.65 15.08
N SER A 605 -4.10 6.03 14.10
CA SER A 605 -4.60 4.65 14.20
C SER A 605 -3.52 3.65 14.61
N ARG A 606 -2.28 3.82 14.14
CA ARG A 606 -1.16 2.96 14.57
C ARG A 606 -0.83 3.12 16.05
N LEU A 607 -0.67 4.36 16.52
CA LEU A 607 -0.41 4.67 17.92
C LEU A 607 -1.50 4.07 18.81
N ILE A 608 -2.77 4.21 18.41
CA ILE A 608 -3.92 3.65 19.12
C ILE A 608 -3.82 2.12 19.23
N ASN A 609 -3.47 1.42 18.16
CA ASN A 609 -3.32 -0.05 18.20
C ASN A 609 -2.10 -0.50 19.02
N GLU A 610 -0.97 0.22 18.92
CA GLU A 610 0.23 -0.06 19.72
C GLU A 610 -0.03 0.14 21.21
N LYS A 611 -0.62 1.28 21.58
CA LYS A 611 -1.01 1.60 22.96
C LYS A 611 -2.05 0.63 23.51
N TYR A 612 -3.02 0.23 22.71
CA TYR A 612 -3.99 -0.79 23.12
C TYR A 612 -3.31 -2.12 23.47
N ASN A 613 -2.37 -2.58 22.64
CA ASN A 613 -1.62 -3.81 22.90
C ASN A 613 -0.69 -3.66 24.12
N GLU A 614 -0.10 -2.49 24.33
CA GLU A 614 0.69 -2.17 25.52
C GLU A 614 -0.16 -2.23 26.80
N TYR A 615 -1.33 -1.57 26.79
CA TYR A 615 -2.22 -1.46 27.95
C TYR A 615 -3.04 -2.71 28.23
N LYS A 616 -3.20 -3.60 27.25
CA LYS A 616 -3.82 -4.92 27.47
C LYS A 616 -2.92 -5.86 28.28
N ARG A 617 -1.60 -5.65 28.25
CA ARG A 617 -0.64 -6.49 29.00
C ARG A 617 -0.70 -6.18 30.50
N PRO A 618 -0.69 -7.18 31.39
CA PRO A 618 -0.64 -6.96 32.83
C PRO A 618 0.64 -6.21 33.22
N LEU A 619 0.60 -5.54 34.37
CA LEU A 619 1.78 -4.90 34.96
C LEU A 619 2.69 -5.96 35.58
N SER A 620 4.00 -5.75 35.46
CA SER A 620 4.98 -6.48 36.26
C SER A 620 5.01 -5.98 37.71
N ASP A 621 5.48 -6.80 38.65
CA ASP A 621 5.60 -6.41 40.07
C ASP A 621 6.40 -5.11 40.27
N TYR A 622 7.46 -4.93 39.46
CA TYR A 622 8.25 -3.71 39.45
C TYR A 622 7.44 -2.48 38.99
N GLU A 623 6.62 -2.63 37.95
CA GLU A 623 5.75 -1.57 37.49
C GLU A 623 4.67 -1.23 38.52
N ILE A 624 4.07 -2.24 39.16
CA ILE A 624 3.07 -2.05 40.22
C ILE A 624 3.65 -1.19 41.35
N TYR A 625 4.84 -1.52 41.85
CA TYR A 625 5.50 -0.74 42.90
C TYR A 625 5.73 0.73 42.50
N ARG A 626 6.18 0.96 41.26
CA ARG A 626 6.39 2.32 40.75
C ARG A 626 5.09 3.10 40.61
N VAL A 627 4.05 2.47 40.06
CA VAL A 627 2.71 3.07 39.92
C VAL A 627 2.16 3.42 41.29
N LEU A 628 2.24 2.51 42.26
CA LEU A 628 1.78 2.75 43.64
C LEU A 628 2.47 3.95 44.28
N THR A 629 3.78 4.09 44.04
CA THR A 629 4.56 5.24 44.52
C THR A 629 4.04 6.55 43.93
N VAL A 630 3.74 6.57 42.62
CA VAL A 630 3.17 7.74 41.94
C VAL A 630 1.77 8.05 42.47
N ILE A 631 0.89 7.06 42.57
CA ILE A 631 -0.47 7.19 43.12
C ILE A 631 -0.42 7.78 44.53
N SER A 632 0.41 7.24 45.42
CA SER A 632 0.57 7.72 46.79
C SER A 632 1.00 9.19 46.85
N ASN A 633 1.88 9.61 45.94
CA ASN A 633 2.33 11.00 45.85
C ASN A 633 1.24 11.93 45.30
N LEU A 634 0.44 11.46 44.34
CA LEU A 634 -0.67 12.24 43.77
C LEU A 634 -1.78 12.43 44.80
N ILE A 635 -2.15 11.38 45.55
CA ILE A 635 -3.17 11.47 46.61
C ILE A 635 -2.79 12.53 47.65
N ARG A 636 -1.53 12.58 48.09
CA ARG A 636 -1.06 13.62 49.03
C ARG A 636 -1.23 15.05 48.51
N LYS A 637 -1.15 15.23 47.18
CA LYS A 637 -1.27 16.53 46.51
C LYS A 637 -2.71 16.80 46.02
N TYR A 638 -3.65 15.91 46.32
CA TYR A 638 -5.00 15.98 45.79
C TYR A 638 -5.72 17.24 46.28
N ASN A 639 -6.38 17.95 45.35
CA ASN A 639 -7.20 19.11 45.65
C ASN A 639 -8.60 18.91 45.02
N PRO A 640 -9.67 18.79 45.83
CA PRO A 640 -11.03 18.55 45.33
C PRO A 640 -11.58 19.70 44.47
N ASP A 641 -11.08 20.94 44.61
CA ASP A 641 -11.54 22.09 43.83
C ASP A 641 -11.09 22.05 42.36
N LYS A 642 -10.06 21.24 42.06
CA LYS A 642 -9.52 21.05 40.70
C LYS A 642 -9.97 19.71 40.09
N SER A 643 -10.97 19.08 40.68
CA SER A 643 -11.42 17.76 40.28
C SER A 643 -11.98 17.74 38.87
N ILE A 644 -11.74 16.64 38.16
CA ILE A 644 -12.48 16.34 36.95
C ILE A 644 -13.87 15.78 37.30
N ILE A 645 -14.12 15.21 38.47
CA ILE A 645 -15.46 14.73 38.83
C ILE A 645 -16.45 15.91 38.96
N LYS A 646 -17.52 15.90 38.16
CA LYS A 646 -18.57 16.94 38.15
C LYS A 646 -19.82 16.47 38.90
N ASN A 647 -20.70 17.42 39.22
CA ASN A 647 -21.95 17.19 39.96
C ASN A 647 -23.01 16.40 39.19
N ASP A 648 -22.88 16.29 37.87
CA ASP A 648 -23.73 15.51 36.96
C ASP A 648 -23.18 14.10 36.71
N SER A 649 -22.05 13.74 37.31
CA SER A 649 -21.44 12.41 37.18
C SER A 649 -22.08 11.37 38.10
N PRO A 650 -22.15 10.08 37.70
CA PRO A 650 -22.52 9.00 38.62
C PRO A 650 -21.57 8.87 39.82
N PHE A 651 -20.36 9.44 39.73
CA PHE A 651 -19.38 9.49 40.81
C PHE A 651 -19.42 10.81 41.61
N LYS A 652 -20.55 11.54 41.59
CA LYS A 652 -20.71 12.79 42.34
C LYS A 652 -20.29 12.62 43.81
N GLY A 653 -19.48 13.54 44.30
CA GLY A 653 -18.99 13.53 45.67
C GLY A 653 -17.75 12.66 45.91
N MET A 654 -17.32 11.87 44.91
CA MET A 654 -16.11 11.06 45.00
C MET A 654 -14.85 11.93 45.19
N ASN A 655 -14.84 13.16 44.68
CA ASN A 655 -13.77 14.12 44.95
C ASN A 655 -13.60 14.40 46.47
N ASN A 656 -14.69 14.48 47.22
CA ASN A 656 -14.64 14.64 48.68
C ASN A 656 -14.16 13.37 49.38
N VAL A 657 -14.52 12.19 48.86
CA VAL A 657 -14.04 10.90 49.37
C VAL A 657 -12.52 10.78 49.17
N ILE A 658 -12.01 11.15 48.00
CA ILE A 658 -10.56 11.16 47.72
C ILE A 658 -9.84 12.17 48.63
N ALA A 659 -10.44 13.33 48.90
CA ALA A 659 -9.88 14.31 49.85
C ALA A 659 -9.83 13.77 51.28
N LYS A 660 -10.89 13.10 51.77
CA LYS A 660 -10.87 12.41 53.08
C LYS A 660 -9.80 11.32 53.11
N MET A 661 -9.67 10.55 52.04
CA MET A 661 -8.65 9.52 51.90
C MET A 661 -7.24 10.13 52.01
N ARG A 662 -6.97 11.25 51.35
CA ARG A 662 -5.72 12.01 51.51
C ARG A 662 -5.44 12.35 52.97
N ASP A 663 -6.42 12.88 53.67
CA ASP A 663 -6.27 13.32 55.06
C ASP A 663 -5.97 12.12 55.98
N THR A 664 -6.76 11.05 55.88
CA THR A 664 -6.57 9.80 56.65
C THR A 664 -5.20 9.15 56.39
N LEU A 665 -4.73 9.13 55.13
CA LEU A 665 -3.43 8.55 54.76
C LEU A 665 -2.24 9.41 55.21
N THR A 666 -2.47 10.70 55.44
CA THR A 666 -1.45 11.62 55.95
C THR A 666 -1.32 11.49 57.47
N GLU A 667 -2.43 11.27 58.16
CA GLU A 667 -2.50 11.17 59.62
C GLU A 667 -2.14 9.78 60.17
N SER A 668 -2.39 8.70 59.40
CA SER A 668 -2.25 7.34 59.90
C SER A 668 -1.33 6.45 59.07
N LYS A 669 -0.22 6.01 59.68
CA LYS A 669 0.70 5.03 59.09
C LYS A 669 0.02 3.68 58.81
N TYR A 670 -0.89 3.26 59.70
CA TYR A 670 -1.65 2.00 59.54
C TYR A 670 -2.53 2.05 58.29
N HIS A 671 -3.33 3.11 58.11
CA HIS A 671 -4.18 3.25 56.93
C HIS A 671 -3.37 3.35 55.65
N LYS A 672 -2.17 3.93 55.70
CA LYS A 672 -1.25 3.97 54.56
C LYS A 672 -0.73 2.58 54.17
N GLU A 673 -0.39 1.73 55.13
CA GLU A 673 0.01 0.34 54.86
C GLU A 673 -1.16 -0.48 54.30
N LEU A 674 -2.36 -0.30 54.85
CA LEU A 674 -3.59 -0.94 54.36
C LEU A 674 -3.90 -0.53 52.92
N PHE A 675 -3.89 0.77 52.63
CA PHE A 675 -4.08 1.32 51.29
C PHE A 675 -3.07 0.75 50.29
N ASN A 676 -1.78 0.75 50.65
CA ASN A 676 -0.75 0.20 49.78
C ASN A 676 -0.98 -1.27 49.46
N LYS A 677 -1.41 -2.07 50.45
CA LYS A 677 -1.72 -3.49 50.26
C LYS A 677 -2.91 -3.69 49.31
N GLU A 678 -4.01 -2.95 49.52
CA GLU A 678 -5.20 -3.09 48.67
C GLU A 678 -4.97 -2.57 47.25
N MET A 679 -4.29 -1.43 47.08
CA MET A 679 -3.94 -0.92 45.76
C MET A 679 -2.97 -1.83 45.01
N THR A 680 -2.03 -2.47 45.69
CA THR A 680 -1.13 -3.46 45.05
C THR A 680 -1.92 -4.62 44.47
N LYS A 681 -2.88 -5.17 45.24
CA LYS A 681 -3.75 -6.26 44.76
C LYS A 681 -4.62 -5.80 43.59
N TYR A 682 -5.22 -4.62 43.68
CA TYR A 682 -6.08 -4.11 42.62
C TYR A 682 -5.29 -3.82 41.33
N LEU A 683 -4.12 -3.19 41.43
CA LEU A 683 -3.24 -2.93 40.28
C LEU A 683 -2.84 -4.21 39.52
N ALA A 684 -2.69 -5.34 40.23
CA ALA A 684 -2.39 -6.63 39.59
C ALA A 684 -3.51 -7.12 38.66
N LYS A 685 -4.78 -6.77 38.94
CA LYS A 685 -5.95 -7.13 38.10
C LYS A 685 -6.50 -5.97 37.25
N TYR A 686 -6.07 -4.74 37.51
CA TYR A 686 -6.56 -3.53 36.82
C TYR A 686 -6.25 -3.51 35.32
N GLY A 687 -5.10 -4.09 34.94
CA GLY A 687 -4.57 -4.08 33.59
C GLY A 687 -3.45 -3.04 33.37
N GLY A 688 -2.90 -3.01 32.16
CA GLY A 688 -1.72 -2.22 31.83
C GLY A 688 -1.96 -0.72 31.68
N SER A 689 -3.22 -0.24 31.63
CA SER A 689 -3.54 1.19 31.46
C SER A 689 -2.96 2.08 32.56
N ALA A 690 -2.62 1.52 33.73
CA ALA A 690 -1.91 2.23 34.79
C ALA A 690 -0.48 2.65 34.42
N ARG A 691 0.11 2.12 33.34
CA ARG A 691 1.39 2.61 32.79
C ARG A 691 1.33 4.11 32.44
N PHE A 692 0.14 4.68 32.24
CA PHE A 692 -0.05 6.12 32.09
C PHE A 692 0.56 6.94 33.24
N PHE A 693 0.53 6.43 34.48
CA PHE A 693 1.16 7.10 35.63
C PHE A 693 2.69 7.20 35.50
N LEU A 694 3.30 6.27 34.77
CA LEU A 694 4.75 6.17 34.58
C LEU A 694 5.27 7.03 33.42
N ASP A 695 4.38 7.58 32.58
CA ASP A 695 4.77 8.43 31.46
C ASP A 695 5.36 9.75 31.99
N LYS A 696 6.61 10.04 31.62
CA LYS A 696 7.33 11.24 32.07
C LYS A 696 6.89 12.50 31.30
N ASN A 697 6.33 12.33 30.11
CA ASN A 697 5.91 13.43 29.26
C ASN A 697 4.50 13.93 29.62
N MET A 698 3.76 13.17 30.44
CA MET A 698 2.42 13.56 30.89
C MET A 698 2.46 14.54 32.07
N PRO A 699 1.79 15.70 31.96
CA PRO A 699 1.69 16.67 33.05
C PRO A 699 0.97 16.10 34.29
N ASP A 700 1.32 16.62 35.47
CA ASP A 700 0.71 16.21 36.75
C ASP A 700 -0.81 16.39 36.78
N THR A 701 -1.37 17.34 36.02
CA THR A 701 -2.83 17.55 35.90
C THR A 701 -3.55 16.36 35.25
N TYR A 702 -2.98 15.76 34.20
CA TYR A 702 -3.53 14.55 33.58
C TYR A 702 -3.33 13.33 34.46
N LYS A 703 -2.19 13.24 35.16
CA LYS A 703 -1.97 12.16 36.13
C LYS A 703 -2.95 12.24 37.30
N MET A 704 -3.30 13.45 37.75
CA MET A 704 -4.33 13.66 38.76
C MET A 704 -5.71 13.24 38.24
N ALA A 705 -6.06 13.60 37.00
CA ALA A 705 -7.29 13.14 36.37
C ALA A 705 -7.32 11.60 36.23
N LYS A 706 -6.18 10.98 35.88
CA LYS A 706 -6.05 9.52 35.83
C LYS A 706 -6.21 8.88 37.22
N LEU A 707 -5.74 9.53 38.27
CA LEU A 707 -5.95 9.09 39.66
C LEU A 707 -7.45 9.06 40.01
N GLU A 708 -8.17 10.13 39.69
CA GLU A 708 -9.62 10.19 39.96
C GLU A 708 -10.37 9.09 39.20
N GLU A 709 -10.06 8.91 37.92
CA GLU A 709 -10.63 7.82 37.11
C GLU A 709 -10.31 6.44 37.68
N PHE A 710 -9.06 6.21 38.08
CA PHE A 710 -8.62 4.95 38.70
C PHE A 710 -9.38 4.65 39.98
N ILE A 711 -9.57 5.63 40.88
CA ILE A 711 -10.31 5.44 42.14
C ILE A 711 -11.81 5.22 41.87
N CYS A 712 -12.42 5.97 40.94
CA CYS A 712 -13.81 5.73 40.55
C CYS A 712 -14.00 4.32 40.00
N THR A 713 -13.05 3.84 39.19
CA THR A 713 -13.07 2.48 38.62
C THR A 713 -12.89 1.42 39.70
N TYR A 714 -12.02 1.67 40.70
CA TYR A 714 -11.89 0.79 41.86
C TYR A 714 -13.22 0.64 42.61
N CYS A 715 -13.88 1.76 42.93
CA CYS A 715 -15.16 1.72 43.65
C CYS A 715 -16.27 1.07 42.81
N TYR A 716 -16.23 1.19 41.48
CA TYR A 716 -17.16 0.49 40.61
C TYR A 716 -16.93 -1.02 40.63
N ASP A 717 -15.68 -1.47 40.47
CA ASP A 717 -15.32 -2.89 40.40
C ASP A 717 -15.51 -3.64 41.73
N GLU A 718 -15.17 -3.00 42.84
CA GLU A 718 -15.24 -3.60 44.19
C GLU A 718 -16.59 -3.35 44.89
N GLY A 719 -17.47 -2.54 44.27
CA GLY A 719 -18.80 -2.16 44.78
C GLY A 719 -18.82 -0.78 45.46
N SER A 720 -19.92 -0.04 45.33
CA SER A 720 -20.03 1.38 45.74
C SER A 720 -19.76 1.68 47.22
N ASP A 721 -19.87 0.67 48.09
CA ASP A 721 -19.59 0.77 49.53
C ASP A 721 -18.12 0.44 49.87
N SER A 722 -17.30 0.10 48.88
CA SER A 722 -15.90 -0.24 49.04
C SER A 722 -15.00 0.98 48.78
N SER A 723 -14.67 1.68 49.85
CA SER A 723 -13.49 2.54 49.84
C SER A 723 -12.25 1.67 50.04
N PRO A 724 -11.09 2.01 49.43
CA PRO A 724 -9.79 1.38 49.72
C PRO A 724 -9.43 1.32 51.21
N LEU A 725 -10.12 2.12 52.02
CA LEU A 725 -9.99 2.23 53.47
C LEU A 725 -11.27 1.85 54.25
N GLY A 726 -12.36 1.46 53.58
CA GLY A 726 -13.67 1.19 54.21
C GLY A 726 -14.37 2.44 54.78
N ILE A 727 -14.10 3.62 54.19
CA ILE A 727 -14.65 4.94 54.55
C ILE A 727 -15.86 5.31 53.71
#